data_AF-A0A4T0UB08-F1
#
_entry.id   AF-A0A4T0UB08-F1
#
_cell.length_a   1.000
_cell.length_b   1.000
_cell.length_c   1.000
_cell.angle_alpha   90.00
_cell.angle_beta   90.00
_cell.angle_gamma   90.00
#
_symmetry.space_group_name_H-M   'P 1'
#
loop_
_entity.id
_entity.type
_entity.pdbx_description
1 polymer ?
#
loop_
_entity_poly.entity_id
_entity_poly.type
_entity_poly.pdbx_seq_one_letter_code
_entity_poly.pdbx_strand_id
1 'polypeptide(L)'
;MSAGIAVNGLGHADDGVSKVLADQSSKLVHNSNLYHNEWSGELAHLLTTLTKQHGGLGYVKGSSTEGAGLKAFFANSGTEANEGALKFARVSGKQHSADKVELVCFNNAFHGRSMGGLSVTSNPKYQDPFAPLIPGVKVGNVNDVPALTELVTEKTCGVIIEPIQGEGGIHNVDLDFLIALRKRCDEVGAVLIYDEIQCGLFRSTNMWAHSDFPVEAHPDLITMAKPLANGFPIGAILMRDSVANNVSPGSHGTTFGGSPLSTAVAHHVLTRLSQLPDMKSRAELLKERLNQLAAAYPDLIKSEVRGRGFLLGVPFKDTAHPGKALSLARERGLLILVAGSDAVRIVPSLTISEEEINKACDIFEAVLEVLRKELAPAEAVEPSTPTTGILNKWALIKNAYREELAEFLSTFVLIVIGAGVNCQYTLQGSGVALSVPLTWAFGVAGAVWIAGGISGGHLNPVVTISLAIFRGFPWRKVPSYTISQVLGCFAGACVAYANYHYSIDQFEDGLRTIHGPTATGGLFFTMPQPYLPALNCFFDEFLGTAILVGLVFALSDKSNLSPPHGTMPFALFLTIFGLGAALGGNTAGGFNPARDFGPRLMAWFMGYGNEVWSFFGQYWFWCGWLAPISGGIAGAFVYDAFIYSGADSPVNTKKTHVYESGVIA
;
A
#
# COMPACT_ATOMS: atom_id res chain seq x y z
N MET A 1 -15.19 -7.93 -4.60
CA MET A 1 -15.46 -6.84 -5.56
C MET A 1 -14.33 -6.61 -6.58
N SER A 2 -13.38 -7.55 -6.76
CA SER A 2 -12.26 -7.41 -7.71
C SER A 2 -12.29 -8.39 -8.89
N ALA A 3 -13.01 -9.52 -8.75
CA ALA A 3 -13.11 -10.60 -9.74
C ALA A 3 -11.77 -11.00 -10.38
N GLY A 4 -10.68 -11.02 -9.61
CA GLY A 4 -9.36 -11.32 -10.16
C GLY A 4 -8.88 -10.30 -11.21
N ILE A 5 -9.21 -9.01 -11.02
CA ILE A 5 -8.96 -7.92 -11.98
C ILE A 5 -9.86 -8.07 -13.22
N ALA A 6 -11.18 -8.16 -12.97
CA ALA A 6 -12.24 -8.29 -13.97
C ALA A 6 -12.24 -9.60 -14.79
N VAL A 7 -11.52 -10.63 -14.33
CA VAL A 7 -11.34 -11.93 -15.00
C VAL A 7 -12.48 -12.89 -14.72
N ASN A 8 -12.92 -13.01 -13.47
CA ASN A 8 -13.87 -14.05 -13.07
C ASN A 8 -15.31 -13.57 -13.29
N GLY A 9 -15.76 -13.60 -14.55
CA GLY A 9 -17.11 -13.19 -14.96
C GLY A 9 -18.25 -14.02 -14.35
N LEU A 10 -18.07 -15.33 -14.16
CA LEU A 10 -19.03 -16.24 -13.52
C LEU A 10 -18.76 -16.45 -12.02
N GLY A 11 -17.68 -15.86 -11.49
CA GLY A 11 -17.24 -16.06 -10.12
C GLY A 11 -16.21 -17.19 -10.00
N HIS A 12 -15.95 -17.61 -8.77
CA HIS A 12 -14.95 -18.65 -8.49
C HIS A 12 -15.60 -20.04 -8.45
N ALA A 13 -14.87 -21.03 -8.95
CA ALA A 13 -15.29 -22.45 -8.91
C ALA A 13 -16.69 -22.70 -9.51
N ASP A 14 -16.99 -22.11 -10.67
CA ASP A 14 -18.21 -22.44 -11.41
C ASP A 14 -18.17 -23.90 -11.87
N ASP A 15 -19.17 -24.69 -11.46
CA ASP A 15 -19.25 -26.13 -11.74
C ASP A 15 -19.23 -26.45 -13.24
N GLY A 16 -19.84 -25.59 -14.07
CA GLY A 16 -19.87 -25.75 -15.52
C GLY A 16 -18.48 -25.58 -16.13
N VAL A 17 -17.73 -24.55 -15.70
CA VAL A 17 -16.34 -24.35 -16.09
C VAL A 17 -15.47 -25.53 -15.68
N SER A 18 -15.57 -25.98 -14.42
CA SER A 18 -14.80 -27.14 -13.93
C SER A 18 -15.11 -28.42 -14.71
N LYS A 19 -16.38 -28.65 -15.05
CA LYS A 19 -16.78 -29.80 -15.86
C LYS A 19 -16.20 -29.75 -17.27
N VAL A 20 -16.29 -28.61 -17.96
CA VAL A 20 -15.76 -28.46 -19.33
C VAL A 20 -14.24 -28.62 -19.34
N LEU A 21 -13.54 -28.08 -18.34
CA LEU A 21 -12.10 -28.30 -18.17
C LEU A 21 -11.78 -29.79 -18.05
N ALA A 22 -12.46 -30.50 -17.15
CA ALA A 22 -12.23 -31.93 -16.94
C ALA A 22 -12.54 -32.74 -18.21
N ASP A 23 -13.72 -32.54 -18.79
CA ASP A 23 -14.19 -33.30 -19.94
C ASP A 23 -13.27 -33.07 -21.17
N GLN A 24 -12.94 -31.81 -21.49
CA GLN A 24 -12.10 -31.51 -22.65
C GLN A 24 -10.64 -31.93 -22.44
N SER A 25 -10.10 -31.84 -21.21
CA SER A 25 -8.74 -32.30 -20.90
C SER A 25 -8.55 -33.80 -21.10
N SER A 26 -9.61 -34.60 -20.93
CA SER A 26 -9.61 -36.03 -21.19
C SER A 26 -9.62 -36.41 -22.68
N LYS A 27 -9.91 -35.45 -23.56
CA LYS A 27 -9.99 -35.65 -25.02
C LYS A 27 -8.76 -35.11 -25.73
N LEU A 28 -8.59 -33.78 -25.74
CA LEU A 28 -7.52 -33.10 -26.45
C LEU A 28 -7.29 -31.72 -25.82
N VAL A 29 -6.11 -31.54 -25.22
CA VAL A 29 -5.74 -30.27 -24.59
C VAL A 29 -5.24 -29.26 -25.63
N HIS A 30 -4.37 -29.71 -26.53
CA HIS A 30 -3.67 -28.86 -27.48
C HIS A 30 -3.56 -29.55 -28.84
N ASN A 31 -3.95 -28.85 -29.89
CA ASN A 31 -3.43 -29.04 -31.23
C ASN A 31 -2.90 -27.69 -31.72
N SER A 32 -1.77 -27.69 -32.43
CA SER A 32 -1.21 -26.45 -32.96
C SER A 32 -2.21 -25.77 -33.92
N ASN A 33 -2.00 -24.48 -34.17
CA ASN A 33 -2.79 -23.71 -35.14
C ASN A 33 -2.65 -24.19 -36.61
N LEU A 34 -1.94 -25.29 -36.87
CA LEU A 34 -1.84 -25.95 -38.17
C LEU A 34 -3.05 -26.83 -38.48
N TYR A 35 -3.80 -27.25 -37.45
CA TYR A 35 -4.91 -28.18 -37.59
C TYR A 35 -6.20 -27.55 -37.08
N HIS A 36 -7.30 -27.85 -37.77
CA HIS A 36 -8.63 -27.49 -37.31
C HIS A 36 -8.96 -28.19 -35.98
N ASN A 37 -9.66 -27.49 -35.09
CA ASN A 37 -10.38 -28.11 -33.98
C ASN A 37 -11.80 -27.54 -33.89
N GLU A 38 -12.74 -28.38 -33.43
CA GLU A 38 -14.16 -28.05 -33.34
C GLU A 38 -14.41 -26.75 -32.55
N TRP A 39 -13.80 -26.63 -31.37
CA TRP A 39 -14.10 -25.55 -30.43
C TRP A 39 -13.62 -24.17 -30.87
N SER A 40 -12.53 -24.10 -31.64
CA SER A 40 -12.07 -22.82 -32.22
C SER A 40 -13.08 -22.26 -33.22
N GLY A 41 -13.67 -23.13 -34.05
CA GLY A 41 -14.73 -22.77 -35.00
C GLY A 41 -16.01 -22.35 -34.28
N GLU A 42 -16.45 -23.15 -33.30
CA GLU A 42 -17.65 -22.88 -32.51
C GLU A 42 -17.53 -21.57 -31.71
N LEU A 43 -16.40 -21.31 -31.06
CA LEU A 43 -16.17 -20.05 -30.33
C LEU A 43 -16.15 -18.84 -31.28
N ALA A 44 -15.51 -18.97 -32.44
CA ALA A 44 -15.53 -17.90 -33.44
C ALA A 44 -16.96 -17.64 -33.94
N HIS A 45 -17.72 -18.70 -34.21
CA HIS A 45 -19.11 -18.59 -34.61
C HIS A 45 -19.97 -17.92 -33.52
N LEU A 46 -19.79 -18.28 -32.25
CA LEU A 46 -20.49 -17.67 -31.13
C LEU A 46 -20.15 -16.18 -30.97
N LEU A 47 -18.86 -15.81 -31.03
CA LEU A 47 -18.42 -14.41 -30.95
C LEU A 47 -19.02 -13.55 -32.06
N THR A 48 -19.00 -14.05 -33.30
CA THR A 48 -19.58 -13.33 -34.45
C THR A 48 -21.10 -13.21 -34.35
N THR A 49 -21.77 -14.27 -33.93
CA THR A 49 -23.23 -14.30 -33.72
C THR A 49 -23.66 -13.30 -32.65
N LEU A 50 -23.04 -13.34 -31.47
CA LEU A 50 -23.36 -12.41 -30.37
C LEU A 50 -23.04 -10.97 -30.75
N THR A 51 -21.94 -10.71 -31.49
CA THR A 51 -21.61 -9.35 -31.95
C THR A 51 -22.68 -8.81 -32.89
N LYS A 52 -23.18 -9.61 -33.83
CA LYS A 52 -24.27 -9.19 -34.74
C LYS A 52 -25.60 -9.01 -34.00
N GLN A 53 -25.93 -9.90 -33.06
CA GLN A 53 -27.15 -9.81 -32.27
C GLN A 53 -27.17 -8.59 -31.35
N HIS A 54 -26.08 -8.33 -30.63
CA HIS A 54 -26.00 -7.23 -29.66
C HIS A 54 -25.60 -5.89 -30.28
N GLY A 55 -25.03 -5.90 -31.49
CA GLY A 55 -24.41 -4.73 -32.11
C GLY A 55 -22.91 -4.64 -31.79
N GLY A 56 -22.13 -4.18 -32.76
CA GLY A 56 -20.68 -4.02 -32.68
C GLY A 56 -19.98 -4.32 -34.00
N LEU A 57 -18.73 -3.88 -34.17
CA LEU A 57 -17.93 -4.06 -35.41
C LEU A 57 -18.70 -3.80 -36.71
N GLY A 58 -19.47 -2.71 -36.75
CA GLY A 58 -20.21 -2.30 -37.94
C GLY A 58 -21.62 -2.86 -38.09
N TYR A 59 -22.04 -3.73 -37.17
CA TYR A 59 -23.38 -4.28 -37.15
C TYR A 59 -24.25 -3.52 -36.15
N VAL A 60 -25.47 -3.17 -36.57
CA VAL A 60 -26.51 -2.69 -35.66
C VAL A 60 -27.08 -3.84 -34.85
N LYS A 61 -27.59 -3.55 -33.66
CA LYS A 61 -28.27 -4.54 -32.81
C LYS A 61 -29.42 -5.22 -33.56
N GLY A 62 -29.48 -6.54 -33.46
CA GLY A 62 -30.46 -7.38 -34.17
C GLY A 62 -30.13 -7.63 -35.64
N SER A 63 -28.90 -7.35 -36.09
CA SER A 63 -28.46 -7.70 -37.45
C SER A 63 -28.57 -9.22 -37.69
N SER A 64 -28.88 -9.60 -38.93
CA SER A 64 -28.92 -11.01 -39.32
C SER A 64 -27.60 -11.71 -38.98
N THR A 65 -27.70 -12.87 -38.33
CA THR A 65 -26.55 -13.70 -37.97
C THR A 65 -25.99 -14.46 -39.17
N GLU A 66 -26.77 -14.59 -40.24
CA GLU A 66 -26.36 -15.21 -41.51
C GLU A 66 -25.30 -14.36 -42.24
N GLY A 67 -24.46 -15.03 -43.03
CA GLY A 67 -23.41 -14.40 -43.84
C GLY A 67 -22.05 -14.21 -43.14
N ALA A 68 -20.98 -14.21 -43.94
CA ALA A 68 -19.62 -13.88 -43.50
C ALA A 68 -19.45 -12.36 -43.26
N GLY A 69 -18.35 -11.96 -42.62
CA GLY A 69 -18.04 -10.55 -42.41
C GLY A 69 -17.11 -10.25 -41.23
N LEU A 70 -16.97 -11.22 -40.32
CA LEU A 70 -16.09 -11.13 -39.15
C LEU A 70 -15.18 -12.37 -39.07
N LYS A 71 -13.95 -12.17 -38.63
CA LYS A 71 -12.97 -13.23 -38.36
C LYS A 71 -12.45 -13.11 -36.93
N ALA A 72 -12.11 -14.25 -36.32
CA ALA A 72 -11.51 -14.30 -34.99
C ALA A 72 -10.09 -14.86 -35.08
N PHE A 73 -9.17 -14.26 -34.32
CA PHE A 73 -7.85 -14.82 -34.04
C PHE A 73 -7.73 -15.06 -32.53
N PHE A 74 -7.25 -16.23 -32.12
CA PHE A 74 -7.12 -16.61 -30.71
C PHE A 74 -5.67 -16.58 -30.23
N ALA A 75 -5.49 -16.07 -29.02
CA ALA A 75 -4.24 -15.91 -28.30
C ALA A 75 -4.37 -16.43 -26.85
N ASN A 76 -3.37 -16.23 -26.01
CA ASN A 76 -3.36 -16.75 -24.63
C ASN A 76 -3.65 -15.68 -23.58
N SER A 77 -3.63 -14.41 -23.95
CA SER A 77 -3.83 -13.29 -23.02
C SER A 77 -4.28 -12.03 -23.75
N GLY A 78 -4.69 -11.03 -22.97
CA GLY A 78 -5.00 -9.70 -23.50
C GLY A 78 -3.79 -9.01 -24.14
N THR A 79 -2.60 -9.13 -23.56
CA THR A 79 -1.39 -8.51 -24.13
C THR A 79 -1.05 -9.14 -25.50
N GLU A 80 -1.20 -10.46 -25.65
CA GLU A 80 -1.01 -11.11 -26.96
C GLU A 80 -2.08 -10.72 -27.99
N ALA A 81 -3.34 -10.56 -27.56
CA ALA A 81 -4.40 -10.06 -28.43
C ALA A 81 -4.09 -8.64 -28.92
N ASN A 82 -3.59 -7.77 -28.04
CA ASN A 82 -3.16 -6.42 -28.42
C ASN A 82 -1.94 -6.45 -29.35
N GLU A 83 -0.93 -7.30 -29.10
CA GLU A 83 0.21 -7.47 -30.04
C GLU A 83 -0.25 -7.87 -31.44
N GLY A 84 -1.18 -8.83 -31.53
CA GLY A 84 -1.76 -9.23 -32.81
C GLY A 84 -2.53 -8.10 -33.47
N ALA A 85 -3.35 -7.34 -32.72
CA ALA A 85 -4.12 -6.22 -33.26
C ALA A 85 -3.22 -5.10 -33.79
N LEU A 86 -2.15 -4.74 -33.06
CA LEU A 86 -1.16 -3.76 -33.51
C LEU A 86 -0.45 -4.23 -34.80
N LYS A 87 -0.11 -5.51 -34.89
CA LYS A 87 0.46 -6.11 -36.11
C LYS A 87 -0.52 -6.06 -37.28
N PHE A 88 -1.80 -6.39 -37.07
CA PHE A 88 -2.82 -6.39 -38.12
C PHE A 88 -3.14 -4.97 -38.62
N ALA A 89 -3.15 -3.99 -37.71
CA ALA A 89 -3.22 -2.59 -38.08
C ALA A 89 -2.04 -2.17 -38.96
N ARG A 90 -0.81 -2.56 -38.59
CA ARG A 90 0.39 -2.22 -39.37
C ARG A 90 0.43 -2.89 -40.75
N VAL A 91 0.02 -4.16 -40.85
CA VAL A 91 -0.07 -4.85 -42.15
C VAL A 91 -1.14 -4.20 -43.05
N SER A 92 -2.28 -3.80 -42.48
CA SER A 92 -3.34 -3.10 -43.22
C SER A 92 -2.90 -1.70 -43.66
N GLY A 93 -2.21 -0.96 -42.78
CA GLY A 93 -1.68 0.37 -43.13
C GLY A 93 -0.65 0.29 -44.27
N LYS A 94 0.18 -0.76 -44.29
CA LYS A 94 1.14 -1.01 -45.37
C LYS A 94 0.53 -1.35 -46.73
N GLN A 95 -0.76 -1.71 -46.79
CA GLN A 95 -1.47 -1.81 -48.08
C GLN A 95 -1.69 -0.43 -48.71
N HIS A 96 -1.70 0.64 -47.91
CA HIS A 96 -1.87 2.01 -48.40
C HIS A 96 -0.52 2.69 -48.66
N SER A 97 0.45 2.54 -47.76
CA SER A 97 1.81 3.08 -47.92
C SER A 97 2.81 2.36 -47.02
N ALA A 98 4.03 2.15 -47.52
CA ALA A 98 5.11 1.53 -46.75
C ALA A 98 5.49 2.32 -45.48
N ASP A 99 5.28 3.64 -45.50
CA ASP A 99 5.61 4.57 -44.40
C ASP A 99 4.49 4.70 -43.36
N LYS A 100 3.34 4.04 -43.58
CA LYS A 100 2.21 4.04 -42.64
C LYS A 100 2.49 3.05 -41.51
N VAL A 101 3.25 3.49 -40.52
CA VAL A 101 3.76 2.65 -39.42
C VAL A 101 3.46 3.19 -38.03
N GLU A 102 3.05 4.46 -37.90
CA GLU A 102 2.82 5.08 -36.59
C GLU A 102 1.59 4.48 -35.90
N LEU A 103 1.63 4.43 -34.57
CA LEU A 103 0.51 4.01 -33.73
C LEU A 103 0.08 5.17 -32.86
N VAL A 104 -1.22 5.28 -32.58
CA VAL A 104 -1.76 6.27 -31.65
C VAL A 104 -2.43 5.55 -30.49
N CYS A 105 -2.14 6.02 -29.27
CA CYS A 105 -2.84 5.63 -28.04
C CYS A 105 -3.16 6.89 -27.22
N PHE A 106 -3.75 6.73 -26.04
CA PHE A 106 -4.24 7.85 -25.24
C PHE A 106 -3.68 7.82 -23.81
N ASN A 107 -3.61 8.99 -23.19
CA ASN A 107 -3.23 9.13 -21.79
C ASN A 107 -4.11 8.27 -20.88
N ASN A 108 -3.51 7.70 -19.83
CA ASN A 108 -4.11 6.75 -18.88
C ASN A 108 -4.44 5.35 -19.45
N ALA A 109 -4.03 5.02 -20.67
CA ALA A 109 -4.29 3.72 -21.28
C ALA A 109 -3.50 2.57 -20.63
N PHE A 110 -4.09 1.37 -20.62
CA PHE A 110 -3.41 0.12 -20.29
C PHE A 110 -3.75 -0.98 -21.29
N HIS A 111 -2.78 -1.32 -22.14
CA HIS A 111 -2.92 -2.28 -23.24
C HIS A 111 -1.99 -3.49 -23.10
N GLY A 112 -1.40 -3.70 -21.92
CA GLY A 112 -0.58 -4.86 -21.61
C GLY A 112 0.86 -4.53 -21.27
N ARG A 113 1.70 -5.56 -21.21
CA ARG A 113 3.08 -5.45 -20.70
C ARG A 113 4.13 -6.15 -21.56
N SER A 114 3.75 -6.75 -22.69
CA SER A 114 4.70 -7.13 -23.75
C SER A 114 5.25 -5.89 -24.44
N MET A 115 6.41 -5.94 -25.09
CA MET A 115 7.07 -4.71 -25.61
C MET A 115 6.18 -3.84 -26.49
N GLY A 116 5.30 -4.41 -27.33
CA GLY A 116 4.36 -3.64 -28.14
C GLY A 116 3.15 -3.13 -27.36
N GLY A 117 2.50 -4.00 -26.57
CA GLY A 117 1.41 -3.58 -25.67
C GLY A 117 1.83 -2.53 -24.63
N LEU A 118 3.08 -2.60 -24.18
CA LEU A 118 3.69 -1.64 -23.26
C LEU A 118 3.97 -0.30 -23.96
N SER A 119 4.39 -0.31 -25.23
CA SER A 119 4.56 0.93 -26.02
C SER A 119 3.29 1.76 -26.13
N VAL A 120 2.12 1.12 -26.16
CA VAL A 120 0.81 1.79 -26.20
C VAL A 120 0.14 1.87 -24.81
N THR A 121 0.78 1.39 -23.75
CA THR A 121 0.38 1.62 -22.36
C THR A 121 1.03 2.91 -21.86
N SER A 122 0.31 4.03 -21.92
CA SER A 122 0.90 5.38 -21.90
C SER A 122 1.50 5.83 -20.55
N ASN A 123 1.41 5.03 -19.48
CA ASN A 123 1.85 5.42 -18.15
C ASN A 123 3.38 5.26 -18.01
N PRO A 124 4.15 6.34 -17.79
CA PRO A 124 5.62 6.28 -17.69
C PRO A 124 6.12 5.31 -16.62
N LYS A 125 5.38 5.14 -15.52
CA LYS A 125 5.69 4.17 -14.47
C LYS A 125 5.91 2.75 -15.00
N TYR A 126 5.18 2.36 -16.04
CA TYR A 126 5.35 1.05 -16.67
C TYR A 126 6.40 1.06 -17.78
N GLN A 127 6.61 2.20 -18.46
CA GLN A 127 7.49 2.29 -19.63
C GLN A 127 8.95 2.55 -19.28
N ASP A 128 9.23 3.48 -18.35
CA ASP A 128 10.57 3.98 -18.04
C ASP A 128 11.60 2.88 -17.75
N PRO A 129 11.27 1.81 -16.98
CA PRO A 129 12.25 0.75 -16.70
C PRO A 129 12.68 -0.08 -17.93
N PHE A 130 11.96 0.00 -19.05
CA PHE A 130 12.18 -0.84 -20.24
C PHE A 130 12.48 -0.03 -21.50
N ALA A 131 12.59 1.30 -21.39
CA ALA A 131 12.90 2.16 -22.52
C ALA A 131 14.29 1.85 -23.12
N PRO A 132 14.48 2.01 -24.46
CA PRO A 132 13.50 2.45 -25.45
C PRO A 132 12.52 1.35 -25.88
N LEU A 133 11.26 1.74 -26.08
CA LEU A 133 10.18 0.86 -26.56
C LEU A 133 10.01 0.93 -28.09
N ILE A 134 8.99 0.28 -28.66
CA ILE A 134 8.69 0.35 -30.10
C ILE A 134 8.53 1.82 -30.54
N PRO A 135 9.29 2.27 -31.56
CA PRO A 135 9.24 3.66 -32.02
C PRO A 135 7.94 3.98 -32.77
N GLY A 136 7.66 5.28 -32.90
CA GLY A 136 6.53 5.77 -33.71
C GLY A 136 5.17 5.65 -33.02
N VAL A 137 5.13 5.56 -31.68
CA VAL A 137 3.89 5.70 -30.91
C VAL A 137 3.68 7.17 -30.54
N LYS A 138 2.48 7.68 -30.82
CA LYS A 138 2.01 9.00 -30.38
C LYS A 138 0.95 8.82 -29.30
N VAL A 139 0.93 9.73 -28.34
CA VAL A 139 0.00 9.72 -27.21
C VAL A 139 -0.86 10.98 -27.25
N GLY A 140 -2.18 10.82 -27.32
CA GLY A 140 -3.14 11.92 -27.25
C GLY A 140 -3.93 11.96 -25.94
N ASN A 141 -4.82 12.93 -25.82
CA ASN A 141 -5.82 12.99 -24.76
C ASN A 141 -7.15 12.44 -25.27
N VAL A 142 -7.84 11.66 -24.44
CA VAL A 142 -9.25 11.31 -24.72
C VAL A 142 -10.10 12.58 -24.70
N ASN A 143 -11.17 12.61 -25.50
CA ASN A 143 -12.13 13.72 -25.60
C ASN A 143 -11.58 15.05 -26.16
N ASP A 144 -10.34 15.08 -26.67
CA ASP A 144 -9.75 16.23 -27.37
C ASP A 144 -9.94 16.11 -28.89
N VAL A 145 -11.15 16.42 -29.36
CA VAL A 145 -11.51 16.33 -30.79
C VAL A 145 -10.61 17.19 -31.70
N PRO A 146 -10.29 18.45 -31.38
CA PRO A 146 -9.43 19.29 -32.23
C PRO A 146 -8.03 18.70 -32.49
N ALA A 147 -7.45 18.01 -31.49
CA ALA A 147 -6.12 17.42 -31.61
C ALA A 147 -6.04 16.21 -32.56
N LEU A 148 -7.17 15.60 -32.93
CA LEU A 148 -7.21 14.37 -33.73
C LEU A 148 -6.55 14.53 -35.11
N THR A 149 -6.66 15.71 -35.73
CA THR A 149 -6.10 15.98 -37.07
C THR A 149 -4.57 15.90 -37.08
N GLU A 150 -3.93 16.38 -36.00
CA GLU A 150 -2.47 16.38 -35.84
C GLU A 150 -1.96 15.04 -35.29
N LEU A 151 -2.77 14.41 -34.43
CA LEU A 151 -2.43 13.15 -33.77
C LEU A 151 -2.49 11.95 -34.74
N VAL A 152 -3.60 11.84 -35.47
CA VAL A 152 -3.88 10.75 -36.42
C VAL A 152 -3.63 11.28 -37.83
N THR A 153 -2.55 10.83 -38.46
CA THR A 153 -2.05 11.38 -39.73
C THR A 153 -1.97 10.31 -40.82
N GLU A 154 -1.57 10.70 -42.02
CA GLU A 154 -1.37 9.74 -43.12
C GLU A 154 -0.29 8.69 -42.84
N LYS A 155 0.55 8.88 -41.82
CA LYS A 155 1.54 7.89 -41.38
C LYS A 155 1.00 6.93 -40.31
N THR A 156 -0.20 7.16 -39.78
CA THR A 156 -0.80 6.36 -38.72
C THR A 156 -1.41 5.08 -39.27
N CYS A 157 -0.94 3.92 -38.85
CA CYS A 157 -1.50 2.63 -39.25
C CYS A 157 -2.60 2.11 -38.33
N GLY A 158 -2.57 2.51 -37.05
CA GLY A 158 -3.56 2.07 -36.09
C GLY A 158 -3.74 3.03 -34.93
N VAL A 159 -4.96 3.11 -34.43
CA VAL A 159 -5.31 3.83 -33.20
C VAL A 159 -5.95 2.85 -32.23
N ILE A 160 -5.41 2.77 -31.01
CA ILE A 160 -5.93 1.87 -29.96
C ILE A 160 -6.48 2.68 -28.79
N ILE A 161 -7.67 2.31 -28.32
CA ILE A 161 -8.37 2.97 -27.22
C ILE A 161 -9.27 2.00 -26.46
N GLU A 162 -9.40 2.21 -25.14
CA GLU A 162 -10.43 1.56 -24.32
C GLU A 162 -11.70 2.44 -24.33
N PRO A 163 -12.89 1.93 -24.69
CA PRO A 163 -14.13 2.72 -24.58
C PRO A 163 -14.48 3.14 -23.14
N ILE A 164 -13.93 2.40 -22.16
CA ILE A 164 -13.91 2.74 -20.74
C ILE A 164 -12.52 2.40 -20.22
N GLN A 165 -11.70 3.40 -19.88
CA GLN A 165 -10.34 3.20 -19.40
C GLN A 165 -10.34 2.56 -18.02
N GLY A 166 -9.97 1.29 -17.95
CA GLY A 166 -10.15 0.48 -16.74
C GLY A 166 -9.09 0.75 -15.66
N GLU A 167 -7.81 0.55 -15.99
CA GLU A 167 -6.69 0.87 -15.08
C GLU A 167 -6.48 2.38 -14.93
N GLY A 168 -6.89 3.16 -15.94
CA GLY A 168 -6.67 4.61 -16.02
C GLY A 168 -7.51 5.47 -15.09
N GLY A 169 -8.44 4.90 -14.32
CA GLY A 169 -9.32 5.65 -13.40
C GLY A 169 -10.81 5.51 -13.67
N ILE A 170 -11.22 4.54 -14.51
CA ILE A 170 -12.61 4.28 -14.90
C ILE A 170 -13.21 5.45 -15.68
N HIS A 171 -12.45 6.04 -16.60
CA HIS A 171 -12.92 7.14 -17.44
C HIS A 171 -13.69 6.59 -18.65
N ASN A 172 -14.94 7.00 -18.80
CA ASN A 172 -15.67 6.78 -20.06
C ASN A 172 -15.10 7.70 -21.13
N VAL A 173 -14.98 7.21 -22.36
CA VAL A 173 -14.69 8.04 -23.52
C VAL A 173 -16.01 8.54 -24.11
N ASP A 174 -16.06 9.82 -24.46
CA ASP A 174 -17.29 10.46 -24.94
C ASP A 174 -17.64 9.93 -26.33
N LEU A 175 -18.95 9.71 -26.57
CA LEU A 175 -19.42 9.19 -27.85
C LEU A 175 -19.02 10.08 -29.04
N ASP A 176 -19.17 11.41 -28.88
CA ASP A 176 -18.81 12.37 -29.93
C ASP A 176 -17.32 12.29 -30.30
N PHE A 177 -16.46 12.05 -29.31
CA PHE A 177 -15.04 11.84 -29.55
C PHE A 177 -14.76 10.53 -30.30
N LEU A 178 -15.44 9.44 -29.93
CA LEU A 178 -15.30 8.15 -30.62
C LEU A 178 -15.78 8.21 -32.07
N ILE A 179 -16.87 8.93 -32.35
CA ILE A 179 -17.35 9.20 -33.72
C ILE A 179 -16.32 10.01 -34.51
N ALA A 180 -15.81 11.10 -33.92
CA ALA A 180 -14.78 11.92 -34.56
C ALA A 180 -13.49 11.13 -34.82
N LEU A 181 -13.10 10.27 -33.87
CA LEU A 181 -11.92 9.41 -33.99
C LEU A 181 -12.08 8.37 -35.10
N ARG A 182 -13.24 7.68 -35.18
CA ARG A 182 -13.57 6.76 -36.27
C ARG A 182 -13.52 7.46 -37.62
N LYS A 183 -14.19 8.60 -37.75
CA LYS A 183 -14.16 9.41 -38.97
C LYS A 183 -12.72 9.76 -39.37
N ARG A 184 -11.90 10.20 -38.41
CA ARG A 184 -10.50 10.54 -38.69
C ARG A 184 -9.68 9.32 -39.13
N CYS A 185 -9.91 8.16 -38.51
CA CYS A 185 -9.30 6.90 -38.93
C CYS A 185 -9.70 6.53 -40.36
N ASP A 186 -10.98 6.73 -40.74
CA ASP A 186 -11.45 6.49 -42.10
C ASP A 186 -10.78 7.42 -43.12
N GLU A 187 -10.71 8.72 -42.83
CA GLU A 187 -10.09 9.72 -43.72
C GLU A 187 -8.66 9.38 -44.10
N VAL A 188 -7.87 8.88 -43.14
CA VAL A 188 -6.47 8.53 -43.38
C VAL A 188 -6.28 7.04 -43.65
N GLY A 189 -7.31 6.19 -43.58
CA GLY A 189 -7.14 4.74 -43.68
C GLY A 189 -6.31 4.10 -42.55
N ALA A 190 -6.46 4.59 -41.32
CA ALA A 190 -5.93 3.95 -40.11
C ALA A 190 -6.93 2.93 -39.55
N VAL A 191 -6.43 1.85 -38.95
CA VAL A 191 -7.27 0.83 -38.29
C VAL A 191 -7.64 1.29 -36.88
N LEU A 192 -8.93 1.37 -36.56
CA LEU A 192 -9.40 1.68 -35.21
C LEU A 192 -9.56 0.39 -34.40
N ILE A 193 -8.87 0.30 -33.26
CA ILE A 193 -8.85 -0.83 -32.34
C ILE A 193 -9.53 -0.41 -31.04
N TYR A 194 -10.58 -1.13 -30.64
CA TYR A 194 -11.08 -1.05 -29.28
C TYR A 194 -10.48 -2.16 -28.44
N ASP A 195 -9.74 -1.75 -27.41
CA ASP A 195 -9.37 -2.65 -26.33
C ASP A 195 -10.55 -2.79 -25.38
N GLU A 196 -11.27 -3.90 -25.53
CA GLU A 196 -12.39 -4.27 -24.68
C GLU A 196 -12.06 -5.42 -23.74
N ILE A 197 -10.77 -5.66 -23.48
CA ILE A 197 -10.31 -6.74 -22.61
C ILE A 197 -10.93 -6.61 -21.21
N GLN A 198 -11.15 -5.40 -20.71
CA GLN A 198 -11.71 -5.18 -19.37
C GLN A 198 -13.18 -4.76 -19.37
N CYS A 199 -13.64 -3.98 -20.36
CA CYS A 199 -14.99 -3.40 -20.40
C CYS A 199 -16.00 -4.17 -21.27
N GLY A 200 -15.54 -5.08 -22.13
CA GLY A 200 -16.38 -5.92 -22.96
C GLY A 200 -16.87 -7.19 -22.27
N LEU A 201 -17.41 -8.11 -23.07
CA LEU A 201 -17.92 -9.41 -22.65
C LEU A 201 -18.91 -9.28 -21.48
N PHE A 202 -19.95 -8.46 -21.68
CA PHE A 202 -21.04 -8.21 -20.72
C PHE A 202 -20.65 -7.42 -19.46
N ARG A 203 -19.39 -7.02 -19.31
CA ARG A 203 -18.97 -6.23 -18.14
C ARG A 203 -19.72 -4.90 -18.01
N SER A 204 -19.98 -4.25 -19.13
CA SER A 204 -20.75 -3.01 -19.23
C SER A 204 -22.27 -3.23 -19.22
N THR A 205 -22.74 -4.47 -19.01
CA THR A 205 -24.11 -5.00 -19.25
C THR A 205 -24.51 -5.20 -20.70
N ASN A 206 -23.62 -4.83 -21.64
CA ASN A 206 -23.73 -5.15 -23.06
C ASN A 206 -22.58 -6.08 -23.49
N MET A 207 -22.77 -6.85 -24.57
CA MET A 207 -21.73 -7.73 -25.11
C MET A 207 -20.42 -6.97 -25.32
N TRP A 208 -20.47 -5.80 -25.94
CA TRP A 208 -19.38 -4.83 -26.01
C TRP A 208 -19.80 -3.52 -25.34
N ALA A 209 -18.86 -2.81 -24.73
CA ALA A 209 -19.09 -1.49 -24.16
C ALA A 209 -19.57 -0.47 -25.20
N HIS A 210 -19.27 -0.69 -26.48
CA HIS A 210 -19.76 0.11 -27.60
C HIS A 210 -21.00 -0.46 -28.30
N SER A 211 -21.60 -1.59 -27.87
CA SER A 211 -22.70 -2.24 -28.61
C SER A 211 -23.92 -1.34 -28.86
N ASP A 212 -24.20 -0.42 -27.93
CA ASP A 212 -25.32 0.53 -28.06
C ASP A 212 -24.92 1.83 -28.78
N PHE A 213 -23.66 1.97 -29.24
CA PHE A 213 -23.22 3.13 -29.99
C PHE A 213 -23.69 3.03 -31.46
N PRO A 214 -23.82 4.19 -32.15
CA PRO A 214 -24.02 4.20 -33.59
C PRO A 214 -22.86 3.51 -34.33
N VAL A 215 -23.14 2.95 -35.52
CA VAL A 215 -22.16 2.22 -36.35
C VAL A 215 -20.95 3.09 -36.72
N GLU A 216 -21.16 4.39 -36.83
CA GLU A 216 -20.17 5.43 -37.09
C GLU A 216 -19.18 5.63 -35.93
N ALA A 217 -19.38 4.97 -34.79
CA ALA A 217 -18.41 4.88 -33.70
C ALA A 217 -17.75 3.48 -33.62
N HIS A 218 -18.18 2.49 -34.40
CA HIS A 218 -17.68 1.13 -34.24
C HIS A 218 -16.22 0.97 -34.73
N PRO A 219 -15.41 0.15 -34.05
CA PRO A 219 -14.03 -0.09 -34.45
C PRO A 219 -13.94 -1.03 -35.66
N ASP A 220 -12.71 -1.23 -36.16
CA ASP A 220 -12.37 -2.28 -37.14
C ASP A 220 -11.96 -3.59 -36.44
N LEU A 221 -11.38 -3.46 -35.25
CA LEU A 221 -10.85 -4.54 -34.41
C LEU A 221 -11.35 -4.38 -32.97
N ILE A 222 -11.70 -5.49 -32.33
CA ILE A 222 -11.88 -5.57 -30.88
C ILE A 222 -10.89 -6.58 -30.32
N THR A 223 -10.19 -6.24 -29.24
CA THR A 223 -9.43 -7.21 -28.45
C THR A 223 -10.16 -7.57 -27.17
N MET A 224 -10.02 -8.83 -26.74
CA MET A 224 -10.72 -9.37 -25.57
C MET A 224 -9.89 -10.47 -24.89
N ALA A 225 -10.10 -10.66 -23.59
CA ALA A 225 -9.51 -11.74 -22.79
C ALA A 225 -10.31 -11.89 -21.50
N LYS A 226 -9.65 -11.93 -20.33
CA LYS A 226 -10.24 -11.81 -18.98
C LYS A 226 -11.57 -12.61 -18.81
N PRO A 227 -12.79 -12.02 -18.84
CA PRO A 227 -14.01 -12.80 -18.63
C PRO A 227 -14.28 -13.86 -19.70
N LEU A 228 -13.59 -13.85 -20.84
CA LEU A 228 -13.79 -14.80 -21.94
C LEU A 228 -13.75 -16.26 -21.50
N ALA A 229 -12.90 -16.62 -20.54
CA ALA A 229 -12.80 -18.00 -20.03
C ALA A 229 -12.74 -18.09 -18.49
N ASN A 230 -13.31 -17.12 -17.78
CA ASN A 230 -13.50 -17.13 -16.33
C ASN A 230 -12.26 -17.59 -15.52
N GLY A 231 -11.07 -17.10 -15.87
CA GLY A 231 -9.82 -17.45 -15.19
C GLY A 231 -8.87 -18.36 -15.97
N PHE A 232 -9.34 -19.06 -17.01
CA PHE A 232 -8.45 -19.83 -17.89
C PHE A 232 -7.76 -18.90 -18.91
N PRO A 233 -6.45 -19.06 -19.20
CA PRO A 233 -5.74 -18.19 -20.13
C PRO A 233 -6.29 -18.27 -21.56
N ILE A 234 -6.82 -17.16 -22.07
CA ILE A 234 -7.17 -16.96 -23.47
C ILE A 234 -7.24 -15.46 -23.76
N GLY A 235 -6.89 -15.08 -25.00
CA GLY A 235 -7.21 -13.78 -25.59
C GLY A 235 -7.78 -13.98 -26.99
N ALA A 236 -8.45 -12.99 -27.53
CA ALA A 236 -8.92 -13.02 -28.90
C ALA A 236 -8.95 -11.63 -29.53
N ILE A 237 -8.90 -11.63 -30.86
CA ILE A 237 -9.10 -10.46 -31.71
C ILE A 237 -10.27 -10.79 -32.61
N LEU A 238 -11.31 -9.97 -32.57
CA LEU A 238 -12.43 -10.03 -33.51
C LEU A 238 -12.29 -8.87 -34.49
N MET A 239 -12.38 -9.17 -35.79
CA MET A 239 -12.03 -8.22 -36.84
C MET A 239 -13.00 -8.27 -38.01
N ARG A 240 -13.24 -7.11 -38.63
CA ARG A 240 -13.94 -7.01 -39.90
C ARG A 240 -13.09 -7.59 -41.04
N ASP A 241 -13.76 -8.05 -42.10
CA ASP A 241 -13.10 -8.54 -43.32
C ASP A 241 -12.16 -7.49 -43.95
N SER A 242 -12.45 -6.19 -43.79
CA SER A 242 -11.58 -5.09 -44.26
C SER A 242 -10.16 -5.13 -43.69
N VAL A 243 -9.99 -5.70 -42.49
CA VAL A 243 -8.67 -5.94 -41.86
C VAL A 243 -8.23 -7.38 -42.07
N ALA A 244 -9.14 -8.34 -41.89
CA ALA A 244 -8.81 -9.76 -41.97
C ALA A 244 -8.20 -10.17 -43.32
N ASN A 245 -8.72 -9.60 -44.42
CA ASN A 245 -8.26 -9.91 -45.77
C ASN A 245 -6.84 -9.41 -46.06
N ASN A 246 -6.30 -8.50 -45.24
CA ASN A 246 -4.91 -8.05 -45.35
C ASN A 246 -3.93 -8.97 -44.61
N VAL A 247 -4.43 -9.90 -43.78
CA VAL A 247 -3.60 -10.80 -42.98
C VAL A 247 -3.44 -12.14 -43.70
N SER A 248 -2.24 -12.39 -44.23
CA SER A 248 -1.94 -13.65 -44.91
C SER A 248 -1.46 -14.76 -43.94
N PRO A 249 -1.64 -16.04 -44.28
CA PRO A 249 -1.06 -17.15 -43.52
C PRO A 249 0.44 -16.92 -43.25
N GLY A 250 0.85 -17.07 -41.98
CA GLY A 250 2.23 -16.83 -41.53
C GLY A 250 2.54 -15.40 -41.07
N SER A 251 1.66 -14.42 -41.30
CA SER A 251 1.85 -13.02 -40.84
C SER A 251 1.91 -12.88 -39.30
N HIS A 252 1.12 -13.70 -38.60
CA HIS A 252 1.08 -13.79 -37.15
C HIS A 252 0.68 -15.20 -36.74
N GLY A 253 1.12 -15.64 -35.56
CA GLY A 253 0.86 -16.98 -35.06
C GLY A 253 1.24 -17.10 -33.60
N THR A 254 0.75 -18.16 -32.97
CA THR A 254 1.00 -18.51 -31.57
C THR A 254 0.91 -20.02 -31.44
N THR A 255 1.74 -20.60 -30.58
CA THR A 255 1.74 -22.05 -30.36
C THR A 255 0.43 -22.48 -29.69
N PHE A 256 0.02 -21.80 -28.62
CA PHE A 256 -1.08 -22.27 -27.76
C PHE A 256 -2.44 -21.60 -28.03
N GLY A 257 -2.45 -20.47 -28.73
CA GLY A 257 -3.70 -19.76 -29.00
C GLY A 257 -4.66 -20.58 -29.87
N GLY A 258 -5.93 -20.59 -29.48
CA GLY A 258 -6.95 -21.39 -30.15
C GLY A 258 -6.94 -22.89 -29.80
N SER A 259 -6.22 -23.29 -28.75
CA SER A 259 -6.22 -24.69 -28.28
C SER A 259 -7.64 -25.21 -28.00
N PRO A 260 -7.93 -26.50 -28.23
CA PRO A 260 -9.27 -27.06 -27.99
C PRO A 260 -9.73 -26.89 -26.54
N LEU A 261 -8.82 -26.97 -25.56
CA LEU A 261 -9.17 -26.74 -24.16
C LEU A 261 -9.58 -25.29 -23.88
N SER A 262 -8.77 -24.32 -24.32
CA SER A 262 -9.06 -22.90 -24.06
C SER A 262 -10.35 -22.45 -24.77
N THR A 263 -10.57 -22.89 -26.01
CA THR A 263 -11.74 -22.50 -26.79
C THR A 263 -13.02 -23.20 -26.33
N ALA A 264 -12.96 -24.46 -25.86
CA ALA A 264 -14.12 -25.12 -25.26
C ALA A 264 -14.60 -24.41 -23.99
N VAL A 265 -13.66 -24.07 -23.10
CA VAL A 265 -13.97 -23.34 -21.86
C VAL A 265 -14.53 -21.95 -22.19
N ALA A 266 -13.89 -21.22 -23.11
CA ALA A 266 -14.34 -19.90 -23.50
C ALA A 266 -15.73 -19.92 -24.17
N HIS A 267 -16.01 -20.93 -25.00
CA HIS A 267 -17.32 -21.12 -25.61
C HIS A 267 -18.40 -21.33 -24.54
N HIS A 268 -18.13 -22.21 -23.56
CA HIS A 268 -19.04 -22.43 -22.43
C HIS A 268 -19.28 -21.15 -21.62
N VAL A 269 -18.21 -20.47 -21.21
CA VAL A 269 -18.30 -19.25 -20.40
C VAL A 269 -19.07 -18.17 -21.15
N LEU A 270 -18.73 -17.89 -22.40
CA LEU A 270 -19.40 -16.86 -23.18
C LEU A 270 -20.89 -17.17 -23.40
N THR A 271 -21.23 -18.43 -23.66
CA THR A 271 -22.64 -18.88 -23.76
C THR A 271 -23.40 -18.62 -22.46
N ARG A 272 -22.78 -18.91 -21.31
CA ARG A 272 -23.40 -18.66 -20.00
C ARG A 272 -23.56 -17.16 -19.74
N LEU A 273 -22.54 -16.36 -20.05
CA LEU A 273 -22.58 -14.91 -19.85
C LEU A 273 -23.70 -14.25 -20.67
N SER A 274 -23.94 -14.69 -21.90
CA SER A 274 -25.00 -14.14 -22.76
C SER A 274 -26.43 -14.46 -22.30
N GLN A 275 -26.57 -15.38 -21.32
CA GLN A 275 -27.86 -15.87 -20.81
C GLN A 275 -28.09 -15.53 -19.34
N LEU A 276 -27.21 -14.73 -18.71
CA LEU A 276 -27.36 -14.39 -17.30
C LEU A 276 -28.64 -13.57 -17.05
N PRO A 277 -29.53 -14.03 -16.16
CA PRO A 277 -30.72 -13.27 -15.80
C PRO A 277 -30.33 -12.05 -14.96
N ASP A 278 -31.16 -11.00 -15.01
CA ASP A 278 -31.13 -9.87 -14.08
C ASP A 278 -29.76 -9.17 -13.95
N MET A 279 -28.91 -9.28 -14.98
CA MET A 279 -27.58 -8.68 -14.98
C MET A 279 -27.66 -7.15 -14.90
N LYS A 280 -28.62 -6.56 -15.65
CA LYS A 280 -28.83 -5.12 -15.68
C LYS A 280 -29.35 -4.59 -14.35
N SER A 281 -30.36 -5.23 -13.74
CA SER A 281 -30.92 -4.75 -12.46
C SER A 281 -29.86 -4.76 -11.35
N ARG A 282 -29.03 -5.81 -11.28
CA ARG A 282 -27.94 -5.91 -10.30
C ARG A 282 -26.83 -4.88 -10.53
N ALA A 283 -26.50 -4.58 -11.78
CA ALA A 283 -25.56 -3.51 -12.09
C ALA A 283 -26.10 -2.13 -11.67
N GLU A 284 -27.39 -1.87 -11.91
CA GLU A 284 -28.03 -0.63 -11.46
C GLU A 284 -28.10 -0.55 -9.93
N LEU A 285 -28.47 -1.63 -9.24
CA LEU A 285 -28.44 -1.69 -7.78
C LEU A 285 -27.04 -1.36 -7.23
N LEU A 286 -25.99 -1.98 -7.80
CA LEU A 286 -24.61 -1.71 -7.38
C LEU A 286 -24.25 -0.23 -7.59
N LYS A 287 -24.58 0.33 -8.76
CA LYS A 287 -24.29 1.75 -9.06
C LYS A 287 -25.08 2.69 -8.15
N GLU A 288 -26.35 2.37 -7.87
CA GLU A 288 -27.21 3.10 -6.94
C GLU A 288 -26.62 3.11 -5.52
N ARG A 289 -26.26 1.93 -4.98
CA ARG A 289 -25.63 1.81 -3.66
C ARG A 289 -24.33 2.61 -3.57
N LEU A 290 -23.48 2.58 -4.61
CA LEU A 290 -22.24 3.37 -4.63
C LEU A 290 -22.51 4.88 -4.74
N ASN A 291 -23.53 5.31 -5.49
CA ASN A 291 -23.94 6.71 -5.56
C ASN A 291 -24.50 7.21 -4.22
N GLN A 292 -25.25 6.37 -3.49
CA GLN A 292 -25.69 6.68 -2.13
C GLN A 292 -24.51 6.92 -1.19
N LEU A 293 -23.45 6.10 -1.28
CA LEU A 293 -22.22 6.31 -0.53
C LEU A 293 -21.49 7.59 -0.94
N ALA A 294 -21.40 7.89 -2.24
CA ALA A 294 -20.82 9.15 -2.72
C ALA A 294 -21.59 10.38 -2.18
N ALA A 295 -22.92 10.30 -2.11
CA ALA A 295 -23.77 11.35 -1.54
C ALA A 295 -23.65 11.47 -0.01
N ALA A 296 -23.48 10.34 0.69
CA ALA A 296 -23.30 10.31 2.15
C ALA A 296 -21.88 10.75 2.57
N TYR A 297 -20.88 10.60 1.69
CA TYR A 297 -19.48 10.93 1.92
C TYR A 297 -18.91 12.00 0.97
N PRO A 298 -19.56 13.19 0.85
CA PRO A 298 -19.18 14.20 -0.13
C PRO A 298 -17.87 14.92 0.21
N ASP A 299 -17.38 14.81 1.43
CA ASP A 299 -16.06 15.27 1.89
C ASP A 299 -14.91 14.35 1.40
N LEU A 300 -15.20 13.06 1.18
CA LEU A 300 -14.22 12.07 0.73
C LEU A 300 -14.30 11.79 -0.78
N ILE A 301 -15.51 11.61 -1.29
CA ILE A 301 -15.81 11.10 -2.62
C ILE A 301 -16.32 12.25 -3.49
N LYS A 302 -15.97 12.25 -4.78
CA LYS A 302 -16.58 13.17 -5.76
C LYS A 302 -18.04 12.74 -6.02
N SER A 303 -18.87 13.68 -6.45
CA SER A 303 -20.32 13.49 -6.53
C SER A 303 -20.80 12.38 -7.47
N GLU A 304 -19.96 11.89 -8.37
CA GLU A 304 -20.36 10.93 -9.41
C GLU A 304 -19.46 9.69 -9.42
N VAL A 305 -20.09 8.52 -9.32
CA VAL A 305 -19.45 7.22 -9.59
C VAL A 305 -19.26 7.05 -11.09
N ARG A 306 -18.01 6.82 -11.51
CA ARG A 306 -17.64 6.66 -12.92
C ARG A 306 -17.91 5.25 -13.43
N GLY A 307 -18.00 5.11 -14.75
CA GLY A 307 -18.08 3.82 -15.43
C GLY A 307 -19.51 3.34 -15.73
N ARG A 308 -19.60 2.10 -16.22
CA ARG A 308 -20.83 1.48 -16.72
C ARG A 308 -20.91 0.00 -16.32
N GLY A 309 -22.12 -0.47 -16.08
CA GLY A 309 -22.37 -1.85 -15.68
C GLY A 309 -21.63 -2.23 -14.40
N PHE A 310 -20.86 -3.32 -14.46
CA PHE A 310 -20.04 -3.82 -13.35
C PHE A 310 -18.58 -3.33 -13.40
N LEU A 311 -18.23 -2.37 -14.26
CA LEU A 311 -16.92 -1.69 -14.23
C LEU A 311 -17.12 -0.27 -13.72
N LEU A 312 -17.01 -0.12 -12.40
CA LEU A 312 -17.32 1.14 -11.70
C LEU A 312 -16.10 1.67 -10.96
N GLY A 313 -16.01 2.99 -10.88
CA GLY A 313 -14.97 3.72 -10.16
C GLY A 313 -15.57 4.68 -9.17
N VAL A 314 -15.11 4.61 -7.91
CA VAL A 314 -15.47 5.56 -6.86
C VAL A 314 -14.32 6.55 -6.71
N PRO A 315 -14.42 7.76 -7.30
CA PRO A 315 -13.35 8.73 -7.27
C PRO A 315 -13.32 9.50 -5.94
N PHE A 316 -12.16 9.52 -5.30
CA PHE A 316 -11.87 10.28 -4.10
C PHE A 316 -11.39 11.70 -4.44
N LYS A 317 -11.62 12.64 -3.53
CA LYS A 317 -11.12 14.01 -3.64
C LYS A 317 -9.61 14.10 -3.43
N ASP A 318 -9.07 13.30 -2.52
CA ASP A 318 -7.64 13.19 -2.23
C ASP A 318 -7.08 11.87 -2.81
N THR A 319 -5.99 11.97 -3.55
CA THR A 319 -5.32 10.87 -4.24
C THR A 319 -4.62 9.90 -3.28
N ALA A 320 -4.42 10.26 -2.01
CA ALA A 320 -3.90 9.35 -0.99
C ALA A 320 -4.96 8.35 -0.47
N HIS A 321 -6.26 8.66 -0.61
CA HIS A 321 -7.33 7.85 -0.02
C HIS A 321 -7.60 6.50 -0.69
N PRO A 322 -7.56 6.33 -2.02
CA PRO A 322 -7.85 5.04 -2.64
C PRO A 322 -6.96 3.90 -2.11
N GLY A 323 -5.67 4.17 -1.89
CA GLY A 323 -4.73 3.17 -1.34
C GLY A 323 -5.00 2.81 0.12
N LYS A 324 -5.41 3.79 0.94
CA LYS A 324 -5.87 3.54 2.32
C LYS A 324 -7.18 2.77 2.34
N ALA A 325 -8.15 3.17 1.53
CA ALA A 325 -9.44 2.49 1.39
C ALA A 325 -9.26 1.02 1.00
N LEU A 326 -8.37 0.73 0.04
CA LEU A 326 -7.98 -0.62 -0.35
C LEU A 326 -7.47 -1.44 0.85
N SER A 327 -6.58 -0.87 1.66
CA SER A 327 -5.98 -1.56 2.81
C SER A 327 -7.03 -1.87 3.89
N LEU A 328 -7.85 -0.88 4.24
CA LEU A 328 -8.93 -1.01 5.22
C LEU A 328 -10.04 -1.97 4.79
N ALA A 329 -10.39 -1.97 3.50
CA ALA A 329 -11.36 -2.91 2.94
C ALA A 329 -10.84 -4.34 3.02
N ARG A 330 -9.56 -4.57 2.70
CA ARG A 330 -8.93 -5.90 2.78
C ARG A 330 -8.95 -6.44 4.21
N GLU A 331 -8.67 -5.63 5.21
CA GLU A 331 -8.75 -6.02 6.64
C GLU A 331 -10.16 -6.45 7.05
N ARG A 332 -11.19 -5.92 6.37
CA ARG A 332 -12.61 -6.25 6.59
C ARG A 332 -13.12 -7.36 5.66
N GLY A 333 -12.22 -8.05 4.96
CA GLY A 333 -12.57 -9.15 4.07
C GLY A 333 -13.16 -8.73 2.71
N LEU A 334 -13.07 -7.45 2.35
CA LEU A 334 -13.52 -6.94 1.06
C LEU A 334 -12.34 -6.69 0.11
N LEU A 335 -12.27 -7.47 -0.97
CA LEU A 335 -11.29 -7.27 -2.04
C LEU A 335 -11.82 -6.28 -3.09
N ILE A 336 -11.17 -5.12 -3.16
CA ILE A 336 -11.36 -4.05 -4.15
C ILE A 336 -10.01 -3.75 -4.84
N LEU A 337 -10.00 -2.86 -5.82
CA LEU A 337 -8.81 -2.44 -6.56
C LEU A 337 -8.68 -0.92 -6.54
N VAL A 338 -7.51 -0.40 -6.88
CA VAL A 338 -7.32 1.02 -7.22
C VAL A 338 -7.25 1.16 -8.74
N ALA A 339 -7.64 2.32 -9.26
CA ALA A 339 -7.51 2.70 -10.66
C ALA A 339 -7.20 4.20 -10.77
N GLY A 340 -6.30 4.54 -11.69
CA GLY A 340 -5.78 5.90 -11.80
C GLY A 340 -5.11 6.39 -10.51
N SER A 341 -5.07 7.71 -10.35
CA SER A 341 -4.56 8.35 -9.13
C SER A 341 -5.64 8.55 -8.05
N ASP A 342 -6.91 8.55 -8.42
CA ASP A 342 -7.98 9.04 -7.55
C ASP A 342 -9.12 8.06 -7.28
N ALA A 343 -9.17 6.86 -7.88
CA ALA A 343 -10.35 6.00 -7.78
C ALA A 343 -10.10 4.64 -7.11
N VAL A 344 -11.10 4.20 -6.35
CA VAL A 344 -11.29 2.77 -6.03
C VAL A 344 -12.11 2.14 -7.15
N ARG A 345 -11.59 1.06 -7.73
CA ARG A 345 -12.26 0.27 -8.77
C ARG A 345 -13.06 -0.88 -8.16
N ILE A 346 -14.35 -0.90 -8.49
CA ILE A 346 -15.31 -1.93 -8.12
C ILE A 346 -15.66 -2.73 -9.38
N VAL A 347 -15.27 -4.01 -9.37
CA VAL A 347 -15.45 -4.91 -10.51
C VAL A 347 -15.74 -6.35 -10.06
N PRO A 348 -16.98 -6.63 -9.60
CA PRO A 348 -17.37 -7.96 -9.13
C PRO A 348 -17.57 -8.99 -10.25
N SER A 349 -17.92 -10.22 -9.87
CA SER A 349 -18.49 -11.21 -10.80
C SER A 349 -19.79 -10.67 -11.42
N LEU A 350 -20.12 -11.08 -12.64
CA LEU A 350 -21.41 -10.79 -13.28
C LEU A 350 -22.55 -11.60 -12.65
N THR A 351 -22.21 -12.61 -11.85
CA THR A 351 -23.15 -13.44 -11.09
C THR A 351 -23.35 -12.97 -9.65
N ILE A 352 -22.72 -11.88 -9.21
CA ILE A 352 -22.84 -11.37 -7.84
C ILE A 352 -24.32 -11.19 -7.44
N SER A 353 -24.69 -11.63 -6.24
CA SER A 353 -26.06 -11.50 -5.72
C SER A 353 -26.32 -10.10 -5.16
N GLU A 354 -27.60 -9.73 -5.03
CA GLU A 354 -28.01 -8.48 -4.37
C GLU A 354 -27.53 -8.42 -2.92
N GLU A 355 -27.58 -9.55 -2.20
CA GLU A 355 -27.08 -9.68 -0.83
C GLU A 355 -25.57 -9.38 -0.75
N GLU A 356 -24.77 -9.94 -1.66
CA GLU A 356 -23.33 -9.69 -1.71
C GLU A 356 -23.00 -8.24 -2.12
N ILE A 357 -23.78 -7.64 -3.03
CA ILE A 357 -23.67 -6.22 -3.36
C ILE A 357 -23.89 -5.39 -2.09
N ASN A 358 -24.98 -5.64 -1.38
CA ASN A 358 -25.33 -4.88 -0.19
C ASN A 358 -24.25 -5.02 0.89
N LYS A 359 -23.85 -6.26 1.22
CA LYS A 359 -22.80 -6.54 2.20
C LYS A 359 -21.48 -5.85 1.86
N ALA A 360 -21.08 -5.87 0.59
CA ALA A 360 -19.84 -5.22 0.18
C ALA A 360 -19.91 -3.70 0.26
N CYS A 361 -21.06 -3.10 -0.09
CA CYS A 361 -21.29 -1.67 0.09
C CYS A 361 -21.29 -1.28 1.57
N ASP A 362 -21.87 -2.09 2.46
CA ASP A 362 -21.86 -1.84 3.92
C ASP A 362 -20.43 -1.91 4.48
N ILE A 363 -19.62 -2.88 4.02
CA ILE A 363 -18.20 -2.94 4.40
C ILE A 363 -17.45 -1.71 3.87
N PHE A 364 -17.73 -1.27 2.64
CA PHE A 364 -17.08 -0.10 2.07
C PHE A 364 -17.50 1.19 2.77
N GLU A 365 -18.76 1.32 3.19
CA GLU A 365 -19.23 2.40 4.05
C GLU A 365 -18.44 2.47 5.36
N ALA A 366 -18.26 1.34 6.05
CA ALA A 366 -17.46 1.28 7.26
C ALA A 366 -15.99 1.68 7.03
N VAL A 367 -15.45 1.47 5.83
CA VAL A 367 -14.12 1.96 5.44
C VAL A 367 -14.12 3.47 5.27
N LEU A 368 -15.11 4.03 4.57
CA LEU A 368 -15.26 5.47 4.37
C LEU A 368 -15.43 6.21 5.70
N GLU A 369 -16.18 5.64 6.64
CA GLU A 369 -16.36 6.21 7.97
C GLU A 369 -15.05 6.32 8.76
N VAL A 370 -14.18 5.31 8.64
CA VAL A 370 -12.84 5.36 9.25
C VAL A 370 -11.98 6.43 8.57
N LEU A 371 -11.99 6.51 7.25
CA LEU A 371 -11.24 7.53 6.51
C LEU A 371 -11.71 8.95 6.85
N ARG A 372 -13.03 9.18 6.97
CA ARG A 372 -13.59 10.47 7.37
C ARG A 372 -13.11 10.87 8.77
N LYS A 373 -13.08 9.92 9.72
CA LYS A 373 -12.59 10.18 11.08
C LYS A 373 -11.10 10.53 11.11
N GLU A 374 -10.30 10.01 10.19
CA GLU A 374 -8.89 10.41 10.04
C GLU A 374 -8.71 11.84 9.48
N LEU A 375 -9.72 12.41 8.80
CA LEU A 375 -9.67 13.72 8.14
C LEU A 375 -10.31 14.86 8.93
N ALA A 376 -11.03 14.57 10.01
CA ALA A 376 -11.52 15.62 10.89
C ALA A 376 -10.32 16.48 11.33
N PRO A 377 -10.38 17.83 11.22
CA PRO A 377 -9.33 18.69 11.74
C PRO A 377 -9.06 18.31 13.19
N ALA A 378 -7.81 18.41 13.62
CA ALA A 378 -7.34 17.97 14.92
C ALA A 378 -7.98 18.77 16.08
N GLU A 379 -9.29 18.65 16.28
CA GLU A 379 -9.88 18.60 17.60
C GLU A 379 -9.42 17.28 18.20
N ALA A 380 -8.36 17.39 19.01
CA ALA A 380 -7.89 16.39 19.96
C ALA A 380 -8.25 14.93 19.61
N VAL A 381 -7.56 14.34 18.63
CA VAL A 381 -7.68 12.92 18.33
C VAL A 381 -7.27 12.12 19.57
N GLU A 382 -8.27 11.51 20.21
CA GLU A 382 -8.12 10.52 21.27
C GLU A 382 -7.46 9.23 20.75
N PRO A 383 -6.73 8.49 21.59
CA PRO A 383 -6.02 7.27 21.18
C PRO A 383 -6.99 6.15 20.79
N SER A 384 -6.68 5.47 19.66
CA SER A 384 -7.27 4.23 19.14
C SER A 384 -8.30 3.48 20.02
N THR A 385 -9.58 3.52 19.63
CA THR A 385 -10.64 2.66 20.21
C THR A 385 -10.37 1.17 19.93
N PRO A 386 -10.30 0.30 20.94
CA PRO A 386 -10.34 -1.15 20.80
C PRO A 386 -11.77 -1.64 20.51
N THR A 387 -11.84 -2.70 19.70
CA THR A 387 -12.89 -3.74 19.58
C THR A 387 -14.31 -3.39 20.04
N THR A 388 -15.25 -3.49 19.09
CA THR A 388 -16.71 -3.31 19.19
C THR A 388 -17.38 -4.25 20.21
N GLY A 389 -17.25 -3.92 21.49
CA GLY A 389 -18.03 -4.48 22.60
C GLY A 389 -18.31 -3.39 23.64
N ILE A 390 -19.30 -3.60 24.52
CA ILE A 390 -19.58 -2.69 25.63
C ILE A 390 -18.35 -2.67 26.55
N LEU A 391 -17.57 -1.59 26.48
CA LEU A 391 -16.36 -1.40 27.27
C LEU A 391 -16.73 -1.04 28.73
N ASN A 392 -16.05 -1.66 29.69
CA ASN A 392 -16.16 -1.26 31.09
C ASN A 392 -15.37 0.04 31.37
N LYS A 393 -15.62 0.68 32.52
CA LYS A 393 -14.96 1.94 32.92
C LYS A 393 -13.43 1.87 32.87
N TRP A 394 -12.86 0.71 33.21
CA TRP A 394 -11.41 0.51 33.12
C TRP A 394 -10.90 0.55 31.69
N ALA A 395 -11.60 -0.10 30.75
CA ALA A 395 -11.22 -0.06 29.34
C ALA A 395 -11.26 1.37 28.78
N LEU A 396 -12.21 2.21 29.22
CA LEU A 396 -12.26 3.63 28.84
C LEU A 396 -11.04 4.41 29.35
N ILE A 397 -10.69 4.27 30.63
CA ILE A 397 -9.49 4.91 31.23
C ILE A 397 -8.22 4.43 30.52
N LYS A 398 -8.10 3.12 30.30
CA LYS A 398 -6.96 2.53 29.60
C LYS A 398 -6.81 3.06 28.18
N ASN A 399 -7.90 3.32 27.47
CA ASN A 399 -7.84 3.87 26.12
C ASN A 399 -7.43 5.35 26.14
N ALA A 400 -7.96 6.14 27.07
CA ALA A 400 -7.64 7.56 27.20
C ALA A 400 -6.15 7.82 27.49
N TYR A 401 -5.52 6.95 28.27
CA TYR A 401 -4.10 7.06 28.67
C TYR A 401 -3.23 5.95 28.08
N ARG A 402 -3.64 5.37 26.96
CA ARG A 402 -3.03 4.13 26.44
C ARG A 402 -1.55 4.29 26.12
N GLU A 403 -1.16 5.46 25.61
CA GLU A 403 0.22 5.81 25.30
C GLU A 403 1.06 5.97 26.57
N GLU A 404 0.57 6.75 27.55
CA GLU A 404 1.21 6.95 28.85
C GLU A 404 1.36 5.63 29.62
N LEU A 405 0.33 4.79 29.61
CA LEU A 405 0.35 3.46 30.24
C LEU A 405 1.34 2.52 29.54
N ALA A 406 1.51 2.63 28.22
CA ALA A 406 2.51 1.86 27.49
C ALA A 406 3.94 2.31 27.84
N GLU A 407 4.20 3.62 27.90
CA GLU A 407 5.48 4.19 28.36
C GLU A 407 5.79 3.80 29.82
N PHE A 408 4.79 3.84 30.70
CA PHE A 408 4.92 3.38 32.08
C PHE A 408 5.29 1.89 32.16
N LEU A 409 4.53 1.01 31.49
CA LEU A 409 4.75 -0.43 31.56
C LEU A 409 6.10 -0.86 30.96
N SER A 410 6.49 -0.23 29.86
CA SER A 410 7.74 -0.54 29.17
C SER A 410 8.96 -0.09 29.97
N THR A 411 8.95 1.13 30.55
CA THR A 411 10.02 1.59 31.45
C THR A 411 10.06 0.83 32.78
N PHE A 412 8.91 0.36 33.27
CA PHE A 412 8.83 -0.59 34.38
C PHE A 412 9.58 -1.89 34.06
N VAL A 413 9.28 -2.54 32.94
CA VAL A 413 9.94 -3.79 32.53
C VAL A 413 11.44 -3.57 32.30
N LEU A 414 11.82 -2.45 31.69
CA LEU A 414 13.21 -2.06 31.48
C LEU A 414 13.99 -2.05 32.82
N ILE A 415 13.46 -1.39 33.85
CA ILE A 415 14.14 -1.31 35.15
C ILE A 415 14.12 -2.63 35.91
N VAL A 416 13.03 -3.40 35.87
CA VAL A 416 13.00 -4.72 36.53
C VAL A 416 14.12 -5.61 36.00
N ILE A 417 14.32 -5.63 34.68
CA ILE A 417 15.38 -6.41 34.03
C ILE A 417 16.77 -5.79 34.33
N GLY A 418 16.91 -4.48 34.14
CA GLY A 418 18.18 -3.78 34.27
C GLY A 418 18.72 -3.71 35.70
N ALA A 419 17.92 -3.22 36.65
CA ALA A 419 18.30 -3.23 38.06
C ALA A 419 18.41 -4.66 38.60
N GLY A 420 17.59 -5.58 38.06
CA GLY A 420 17.66 -7.00 38.40
C GLY A 420 19.00 -7.64 38.05
N VAL A 421 19.55 -7.38 36.85
CA VAL A 421 20.88 -7.89 36.49
C VAL A 421 21.98 -7.25 37.32
N ASN A 422 21.86 -5.98 37.68
CA ASN A 422 22.84 -5.32 38.57
C ASN A 422 22.84 -5.99 39.95
N CYS A 423 21.67 -6.25 40.52
CA CYS A 423 21.52 -6.94 41.80
C CYS A 423 22.05 -8.38 41.74
N GLN A 424 21.68 -9.14 40.70
CA GLN A 424 22.16 -10.50 40.52
C GLN A 424 23.68 -10.55 40.37
N TYR A 425 24.26 -9.68 39.53
CA TYR A 425 25.69 -9.65 39.29
C TYR A 425 26.48 -9.31 40.55
N THR A 426 26.09 -8.26 41.27
CA THR A 426 26.85 -7.77 42.42
C THR A 426 26.60 -8.57 43.70
N LEU A 427 25.33 -8.88 44.01
CA LEU A 427 24.98 -9.50 45.30
C LEU A 427 25.27 -11.01 45.30
N GLN A 428 25.30 -11.66 44.13
CA GLN A 428 25.48 -13.10 44.02
C GLN A 428 26.79 -13.50 43.30
N GLY A 429 27.52 -12.56 42.69
CA GLY A 429 28.80 -12.81 42.03
C GLY A 429 28.73 -13.76 40.83
N SER A 430 27.57 -13.87 40.17
CA SER A 430 27.26 -14.97 39.22
C SER A 430 27.19 -14.54 37.74
N GLY A 431 28.00 -13.57 37.31
CA GLY A 431 28.01 -13.10 35.92
C GLY A 431 29.39 -13.10 35.24
N VAL A 432 29.38 -13.10 33.90
CA VAL A 432 30.55 -12.90 33.02
C VAL A 432 30.65 -11.45 32.53
N ALA A 433 31.81 -11.06 31.98
CA ALA A 433 32.21 -9.67 31.67
C ALA A 433 31.26 -8.82 30.79
N LEU A 434 30.18 -9.38 30.24
CA LEU A 434 29.20 -8.67 29.41
C LEU A 434 27.74 -8.90 29.85
N SER A 435 27.51 -9.57 30.99
CA SER A 435 26.16 -9.95 31.44
C SER A 435 25.27 -8.73 31.68
N VAL A 436 25.84 -7.67 32.26
CA VAL A 436 25.12 -6.43 32.55
C VAL A 436 24.74 -5.70 31.25
N PRO A 437 25.67 -5.30 30.35
CA PRO A 437 25.31 -4.67 29.07
C PRO A 437 24.32 -5.50 28.23
N LEU A 438 24.50 -6.82 28.16
CA LEU A 438 23.65 -7.70 27.39
C LEU A 438 22.20 -7.70 27.90
N THR A 439 22.04 -7.79 29.22
CA THR A 439 20.71 -7.88 29.83
C THR A 439 20.00 -6.54 29.82
N TRP A 440 20.71 -5.42 29.97
CA TRP A 440 20.15 -4.09 29.74
C TRP A 440 19.67 -3.90 28.30
N ALA A 441 20.43 -4.40 27.30
CA ALA A 441 20.00 -4.37 25.91
C ALA A 441 18.73 -5.19 25.65
N PHE A 442 18.61 -6.38 26.25
CA PHE A 442 17.37 -7.16 26.22
C PHE A 442 16.21 -6.43 26.89
N GLY A 443 16.47 -5.73 28.01
CA GLY A 443 15.49 -4.90 28.69
C GLY A 443 14.93 -3.80 27.80
N VAL A 444 15.80 -3.08 27.08
CA VAL A 444 15.37 -2.04 26.13
C VAL A 444 14.59 -2.64 24.96
N ALA A 445 15.08 -3.71 24.33
CA ALA A 445 14.37 -4.35 23.23
C ALA A 445 12.97 -4.85 23.64
N GLY A 446 12.87 -5.51 24.80
CA GLY A 446 11.61 -5.92 25.41
C GLY A 446 10.66 -4.76 25.64
N ALA A 447 11.17 -3.66 26.20
CA ALA A 447 10.39 -2.46 26.44
C ALA A 447 9.87 -1.82 25.15
N VAL A 448 10.67 -1.79 24.08
CA VAL A 448 10.23 -1.28 22.77
C VAL A 448 9.22 -2.23 22.12
N TRP A 449 9.32 -3.55 22.27
CA TRP A 449 8.27 -4.47 21.82
C TRP A 449 6.93 -4.23 22.53
N ILE A 450 6.95 -3.86 23.81
CA ILE A 450 5.74 -3.56 24.59
C ILE A 450 5.06 -2.27 24.11
N ALA A 451 5.84 -1.22 23.84
CA ALA A 451 5.31 0.13 23.64
C ALA A 451 5.37 0.65 22.19
N GLY A 452 6.23 0.09 21.33
CA GLY A 452 6.57 0.61 20.01
C GLY A 452 5.37 0.80 19.07
N GLY A 453 4.43 -0.15 19.09
CA GLY A 453 3.20 -0.05 18.29
C GLY A 453 2.11 0.86 18.87
N ILE A 454 2.30 1.39 20.08
CA ILE A 454 1.28 2.16 20.83
C ILE A 454 1.72 3.60 21.04
N SER A 455 2.85 3.84 21.71
CA SER A 455 3.39 5.16 22.02
C SER A 455 4.55 5.57 21.13
N GLY A 456 4.99 4.68 20.23
CA GLY A 456 6.27 4.83 19.52
C GLY A 456 7.48 4.29 20.31
N GLY A 457 7.28 3.86 21.57
CA GLY A 457 8.33 3.26 22.39
C GLY A 457 9.49 4.22 22.65
N HIS A 458 9.20 5.41 23.17
CA HIS A 458 10.22 6.43 23.42
C HIS A 458 11.12 6.03 24.59
N LEU A 459 10.53 5.54 25.68
CA LEU A 459 11.16 4.98 26.89
C LEU A 459 12.13 5.90 27.63
N ASN A 460 12.36 7.09 27.11
CA ASN A 460 13.43 7.98 27.46
C ASN A 460 12.96 9.42 27.23
N PRO A 461 13.00 10.28 28.26
CA PRO A 461 12.66 11.70 28.11
C PRO A 461 13.48 12.39 27.02
N VAL A 462 14.74 12.02 26.84
CA VAL A 462 15.61 12.60 25.81
C VAL A 462 15.12 12.25 24.40
N VAL A 463 14.75 11.00 24.15
CA VAL A 463 14.18 10.58 22.85
C VAL A 463 12.88 11.34 22.59
N THR A 464 12.03 11.46 23.61
CA THR A 464 10.76 12.21 23.54
C THR A 464 10.99 13.68 23.19
N ILE A 465 11.95 14.34 23.85
CA ILE A 465 12.32 15.73 23.61
C ILE A 465 12.92 15.90 22.20
N SER A 466 13.84 15.02 21.79
CA SER A 466 14.46 15.07 20.47
C SER A 466 13.43 14.89 19.36
N LEU A 467 12.47 13.97 19.50
CA LEU A 467 11.37 13.82 18.54
C LEU A 467 10.45 15.05 18.51
N ALA A 468 10.23 15.72 19.65
CA ALA A 468 9.44 16.96 19.70
C ALA A 468 10.13 18.14 19.00
N ILE A 469 11.46 18.20 19.09
CA ILE A 469 12.25 19.24 18.42
C ILE A 469 12.35 18.97 16.92
N PHE A 470 12.67 17.73 16.52
CA PHE A 470 13.15 17.42 15.17
C PHE A 470 12.16 16.64 14.29
N ARG A 471 11.10 16.05 14.84
CA ARG A 471 10.13 15.19 14.11
C ARG A 471 8.67 15.53 14.40
N GLY A 472 8.41 16.72 14.94
CA GLY A 472 7.05 17.24 15.17
C GLY A 472 6.24 16.52 16.24
N PHE A 473 6.87 15.75 17.16
CA PHE A 473 6.13 15.14 18.27
C PHE A 473 5.46 16.23 19.15
N PRO A 474 4.18 16.09 19.54
CA PRO A 474 3.47 17.19 20.18
C PRO A 474 4.06 17.59 21.54
N TRP A 475 4.51 18.84 21.67
CA TRP A 475 5.07 19.37 22.93
C TRP A 475 4.13 19.20 24.13
N ARG A 476 2.82 19.24 23.93
CA ARG A 476 1.82 19.01 25.00
C ARG A 476 1.87 17.61 25.61
N LYS A 477 2.38 16.60 24.87
CA LYS A 477 2.51 15.22 25.34
C LYS A 477 3.85 14.94 26.03
N VAL A 478 4.86 15.80 25.83
CA VAL A 478 6.19 15.61 26.42
C VAL A 478 6.14 15.48 27.95
N PRO A 479 5.38 16.30 28.71
CA PRO A 479 5.27 16.15 30.16
C PRO A 479 4.61 14.81 30.58
N SER A 480 3.52 14.39 29.93
CA SER A 480 2.81 13.16 30.30
C SER A 480 3.65 11.91 30.04
N TYR A 481 4.38 11.87 28.92
CA TYR A 481 5.33 10.81 28.60
C TYR A 481 6.49 10.78 29.61
N THR A 482 7.10 11.94 29.90
CA THR A 482 8.22 12.03 30.84
C THR A 482 7.82 11.57 32.24
N ILE A 483 6.65 12.01 32.73
CA ILE A 483 6.11 11.58 34.03
C ILE A 483 5.86 10.06 34.03
N SER A 484 5.24 9.54 32.97
CA SER A 484 4.92 8.11 32.86
C SER A 484 6.18 7.24 32.85
N GLN A 485 7.21 7.66 32.10
CA GLN A 485 8.52 7.00 32.06
C GLN A 485 9.21 7.00 33.43
N VAL A 486 9.20 8.14 34.14
CA VAL A 486 9.77 8.25 35.50
C VAL A 486 9.02 7.35 36.48
N LEU A 487 7.69 7.37 36.44
CA LEU A 487 6.85 6.55 37.32
C LEU A 487 7.02 5.06 37.04
N GLY A 488 7.15 4.66 35.77
CA GLY A 488 7.42 3.28 35.38
C GLY A 488 8.77 2.82 35.91
N CYS A 489 9.82 3.62 35.70
CA CYS A 489 11.14 3.34 36.25
C CYS A 489 11.15 3.26 37.78
N PHE A 490 10.45 4.17 38.48
CA PHE A 490 10.28 4.14 39.94
C PHE A 490 9.61 2.84 40.40
N ALA A 491 8.48 2.47 39.80
CA ALA A 491 7.75 1.25 40.15
C ALA A 491 8.58 -0.01 39.86
N GLY A 492 9.31 -0.03 38.74
CA GLY A 492 10.20 -1.13 38.39
C GLY A 492 11.33 -1.28 39.39
N ALA A 493 11.90 -0.16 39.86
CA ALA A 493 12.92 -0.16 40.89
C ALA A 493 12.39 -0.68 42.23
N CYS A 494 11.17 -0.31 42.63
CA CYS A 494 10.52 -0.84 43.83
C CYS A 494 10.37 -2.36 43.77
N VAL A 495 9.95 -2.90 42.62
CA VAL A 495 9.80 -4.35 42.41
C VAL A 495 11.16 -5.05 42.42
N ALA A 496 12.17 -4.50 41.75
CA ALA A 496 13.53 -5.04 41.79
C ALA A 496 14.09 -5.05 43.22
N TYR A 497 13.97 -3.95 43.95
CA TYR A 497 14.39 -3.85 45.35
C TYR A 497 13.67 -4.86 46.24
N ALA A 498 12.34 -4.98 46.12
CA ALA A 498 11.57 -5.96 46.88
C ALA A 498 12.01 -7.40 46.58
N ASN A 499 12.30 -7.71 45.31
CA ASN A 499 12.76 -9.04 44.89
C ASN A 499 14.14 -9.40 45.46
N TYR A 500 15.02 -8.41 45.63
CA TYR A 500 16.38 -8.62 46.14
C TYR A 500 16.56 -8.16 47.60
N HIS A 501 15.49 -7.81 48.32
CA HIS A 501 15.55 -7.18 49.64
C HIS A 501 16.47 -7.90 50.63
N TYR A 502 16.30 -9.22 50.76
CA TYR A 502 17.13 -10.02 51.67
C TYR A 502 18.59 -10.11 51.22
N SER A 503 18.85 -10.20 49.92
CA SER A 503 20.22 -10.20 49.39
C SER A 503 20.91 -8.86 49.63
N ILE A 504 20.17 -7.76 49.50
CA ILE A 504 20.65 -6.41 49.78
C ILE A 504 20.96 -6.28 51.28
N ASP A 505 20.04 -6.69 52.16
CA ASP A 505 20.25 -6.69 53.61
C ASP A 505 21.50 -7.46 54.02
N GLN A 506 21.70 -8.66 53.47
CA GLN A 506 22.87 -9.48 53.78
C GLN A 506 24.17 -8.85 53.26
N PHE A 507 24.12 -8.15 52.11
CA PHE A 507 25.31 -7.58 51.48
C PHE A 507 25.80 -6.31 52.20
N GLU A 508 24.88 -5.48 52.71
CA GLU A 508 25.21 -4.18 53.31
C GLU A 508 24.89 -4.06 54.80
N ASP A 509 24.52 -5.16 55.46
CA ASP A 509 24.16 -5.23 56.89
C ASP A 509 23.03 -4.25 57.28
N GLY A 510 22.06 -4.09 56.37
CA GLY A 510 20.88 -3.23 56.56
C GLY A 510 21.13 -1.72 56.52
N LEU A 511 22.32 -1.25 56.15
CA LEU A 511 22.72 0.16 56.24
C LEU A 511 22.14 1.08 55.14
N ARG A 512 21.77 0.55 53.96
CA ARG A 512 21.23 1.29 52.80
C ARG A 512 22.10 2.49 52.39
N THR A 513 23.27 2.21 51.82
CA THR A 513 24.26 3.25 51.50
C THR A 513 24.51 3.38 49.99
N ILE A 514 25.02 4.55 49.57
CA ILE A 514 25.38 4.84 48.17
C ILE A 514 26.90 4.89 47.94
N HIS A 515 27.69 4.80 49.00
CA HIS A 515 29.15 4.82 48.99
C HIS A 515 29.74 3.77 49.91
N GLY A 516 30.91 3.26 49.53
CA GLY A 516 31.62 2.24 50.27
C GLY A 516 31.59 0.88 49.58
N PRO A 517 32.36 -0.09 50.10
CA PRO A 517 32.58 -1.38 49.45
C PRO A 517 31.32 -2.26 49.41
N THR A 518 30.35 -2.02 50.29
CA THR A 518 29.10 -2.76 50.40
C THR A 518 27.87 -1.94 49.98
N ALA A 519 28.07 -0.75 49.39
CA ALA A 519 26.95 0.11 49.00
C ALA A 519 26.13 -0.49 47.87
N THR A 520 24.81 -0.49 48.04
CA THR A 520 23.88 -1.11 47.07
C THR A 520 23.05 -0.09 46.29
N GLY A 521 23.08 1.20 46.65
CA GLY A 521 22.27 2.23 45.96
C GLY A 521 22.59 2.35 44.46
N GLY A 522 23.87 2.24 44.11
CA GLY A 522 24.34 2.26 42.70
C GLY A 522 23.88 1.07 41.85
N LEU A 523 23.20 0.07 42.42
CA LEU A 523 22.59 -1.02 41.65
C LEU A 523 21.31 -0.57 40.93
N PHE A 524 20.68 0.50 41.41
CA PHE A 524 19.37 0.96 40.92
C PHE A 524 19.45 2.20 40.04
N PHE A 525 20.36 3.13 40.34
CA PHE A 525 20.55 4.40 39.61
C PHE A 525 22.02 4.59 39.19
N THR A 526 22.34 5.62 38.41
CA THR A 526 23.70 5.78 37.88
C THR A 526 24.66 6.32 38.92
N MET A 527 25.88 5.78 38.94
CA MET A 527 26.97 6.30 39.76
C MET A 527 28.26 6.27 38.94
N PRO A 528 29.06 7.34 38.98
CA PRO A 528 30.34 7.35 38.30
C PRO A 528 31.36 6.48 39.04
N GLN A 529 32.37 6.04 38.31
CA GLN A 529 33.54 5.43 38.94
C GLN A 529 34.22 6.45 39.89
N PRO A 530 34.74 6.01 41.05
CA PRO A 530 35.31 6.92 42.04
C PRO A 530 36.48 7.77 41.55
N TYR A 531 37.18 7.31 40.50
CA TYR A 531 38.32 8.00 39.91
C TYR A 531 37.94 9.00 38.80
N LEU A 532 36.67 9.05 38.37
CA LEU A 532 36.28 9.78 37.17
C LEU A 532 35.97 11.26 37.47
N PRO A 533 36.62 12.24 36.80
CA PRO A 533 36.32 13.66 36.98
C PRO A 533 34.90 14.02 36.51
N ALA A 534 34.30 15.05 37.09
CA ALA A 534 32.93 15.48 36.74
C ALA A 534 32.75 15.81 35.25
N LEU A 535 33.74 16.46 34.64
CA LEU A 535 33.72 16.78 33.21
C LEU A 535 33.68 15.52 32.33
N ASN A 536 34.44 14.49 32.71
CA ASN A 536 34.46 13.21 32.00
C ASN A 536 33.13 12.48 32.19
N CYS A 537 32.51 12.55 33.36
CA CYS A 537 31.18 12.00 33.59
C CYS A 537 30.14 12.65 32.66
N PHE A 538 30.16 14.00 32.60
CA PHE A 538 29.26 14.75 31.72
C PHE A 538 29.48 14.37 30.25
N PHE A 539 30.74 14.32 29.81
CA PHE A 539 31.07 13.99 28.42
C PHE A 539 30.70 12.56 28.05
N ASP A 540 30.87 11.59 28.94
CA ASP A 540 30.52 10.18 28.72
C ASP A 540 29.00 10.01 28.51
N GLU A 541 28.17 10.61 29.36
CA GLU A 541 26.71 10.61 29.22
C GLU A 541 26.22 11.41 28.00
N PHE A 542 26.85 12.57 27.73
CA PHE A 542 26.59 13.36 26.53
C PHE A 542 26.87 12.54 25.25
N LEU A 543 28.05 11.92 25.17
CA LEU A 543 28.50 11.17 24.00
C LEU A 543 27.62 9.94 23.77
N GLY A 544 27.37 9.15 24.81
CA GLY A 544 26.53 7.96 24.70
C GLY A 544 25.11 8.29 24.27
N THR A 545 24.53 9.37 24.80
CA THR A 545 23.17 9.79 24.43
C THR A 545 23.12 10.40 23.03
N ALA A 546 24.15 11.12 22.60
CA ALA A 546 24.26 11.63 21.23
C ALA A 546 24.27 10.48 20.20
N ILE A 547 25.07 9.44 20.45
CA ILE A 547 25.11 8.26 19.58
C ILE A 547 23.76 7.52 19.62
N LEU A 548 23.18 7.34 20.81
CA LEU A 548 21.87 6.69 20.96
C LEU A 548 20.79 7.38 20.13
N VAL A 549 20.60 8.69 20.30
CA VAL A 549 19.54 9.42 19.57
C VAL A 549 19.84 9.49 18.08
N GLY A 550 21.10 9.71 17.69
CA GLY A 550 21.50 9.67 16.27
C GLY A 550 21.16 8.35 15.60
N LEU A 551 21.40 7.21 16.28
CA LEU A 551 21.03 5.89 15.79
C LEU A 551 19.52 5.65 15.81
N VAL A 552 18.79 6.11 16.82
CA VAL A 552 17.31 6.06 16.83
C VAL A 552 16.74 6.78 15.62
N PHE A 553 17.29 7.95 15.27
CA PHE A 553 16.87 8.72 14.10
C PHE A 553 17.23 8.01 12.80
N ALA A 554 18.45 7.48 12.69
CA ALA A 554 18.87 6.69 11.53
C ALA A 554 17.99 5.45 11.31
N LEU A 555 17.66 4.73 12.38
CA LEU A 555 16.80 3.54 12.32
C LEU A 555 15.34 3.89 12.01
N SER A 556 14.89 5.09 12.32
CA SER A 556 13.52 5.54 12.04
C SER A 556 13.37 6.22 10.67
N ASP A 557 14.47 6.51 9.98
CA ASP A 557 14.50 7.19 8.69
C ASP A 557 14.25 6.22 7.54
N LYS A 558 13.07 6.35 6.91
CA LYS A 558 12.65 5.50 5.79
C LYS A 558 13.46 5.70 4.50
N SER A 559 14.21 6.79 4.39
CA SER A 559 15.09 7.05 3.25
C SER A 559 16.50 6.51 3.43
N ASN A 560 16.82 5.99 4.62
CA ASN A 560 18.05 5.31 4.95
C ASN A 560 17.82 3.78 5.12
N LEU A 561 18.77 3.05 5.70
CA LEU A 561 18.68 1.63 5.99
C LEU A 561 17.77 1.33 7.21
N SER A 562 16.51 1.76 7.13
CA SER A 562 15.51 1.45 8.16
C SER A 562 15.27 -0.06 8.24
N PRO A 563 15.17 -0.63 9.46
CA PRO A 563 14.93 -2.06 9.63
C PRO A 563 13.52 -2.43 9.16
N PRO A 564 13.31 -3.67 8.65
CA PRO A 564 11.98 -4.18 8.32
C PRO A 564 10.96 -3.99 9.44
N HIS A 565 9.68 -3.94 9.08
CA HIS A 565 8.60 -3.75 10.05
C HIS A 565 8.65 -4.81 11.15
N GLY A 566 8.67 -4.37 12.41
CA GLY A 566 8.74 -5.24 13.59
C GLY A 566 10.15 -5.64 14.06
N THR A 567 11.22 -5.33 13.30
CA THR A 567 12.61 -5.66 13.70
C THR A 567 13.38 -4.49 14.32
N MET A 568 12.75 -3.31 14.47
CA MET A 568 13.36 -2.15 15.14
C MET A 568 13.89 -2.44 16.57
N PRO A 569 13.19 -3.23 17.42
CA PRO A 569 13.71 -3.58 18.74
C PRO A 569 15.03 -4.36 18.71
N PHE A 570 15.25 -5.17 17.66
CA PHE A 570 16.52 -5.89 17.48
C PHE A 570 17.66 -4.94 17.08
N ALA A 571 17.39 -3.91 16.28
CA ALA A 571 18.40 -2.90 15.98
C ALA A 571 18.76 -2.07 17.23
N LEU A 572 17.76 -1.72 18.04
CA LEU A 572 17.99 -1.02 19.32
C LEU A 572 18.72 -1.89 20.35
N PHE A 573 18.48 -3.21 20.37
CA PHE A 573 19.27 -4.15 21.15
C PHE A 573 20.77 -4.02 20.84
N LEU A 574 21.15 -4.06 19.56
CA LEU A 574 22.55 -3.93 19.15
C LEU A 574 23.16 -2.60 19.58
N THR A 575 22.40 -1.50 19.43
CA THR A 575 22.80 -0.17 19.86
C THR A 575 23.07 -0.10 21.36
N ILE A 576 22.13 -0.55 22.19
CA ILE A 576 22.27 -0.49 23.65
C ILE A 576 23.35 -1.44 24.15
N PHE A 577 23.48 -2.62 23.55
CA PHE A 577 24.54 -3.55 23.91
C PHE A 577 25.92 -2.95 23.63
N GLY A 578 26.11 -2.36 22.44
CA GLY A 578 27.35 -1.70 22.06
C GLY A 578 27.69 -0.52 22.98
N LEU A 579 26.72 0.36 23.25
CA LEU A 579 26.92 1.51 24.14
C LEU A 579 27.21 1.08 25.58
N GLY A 580 26.46 0.12 26.12
CA GLY A 580 26.66 -0.39 27.48
C GLY A 580 28.02 -1.08 27.64
N ALA A 581 28.48 -1.84 26.64
CA ALA A 581 29.78 -2.50 26.67
C ALA A 581 30.95 -1.51 26.52
N ALA A 582 30.77 -0.43 25.75
CA ALA A 582 31.83 0.54 25.48
C ALA A 582 31.95 1.65 26.56
N LEU A 583 30.81 2.18 27.03
CA LEU A 583 30.76 3.37 27.87
C LEU A 583 30.21 3.09 29.27
N GLY A 584 29.41 2.03 29.44
CA GLY A 584 28.69 1.76 30.69
C GLY A 584 29.58 1.61 31.93
N GLY A 585 30.84 1.23 31.77
CA GLY A 585 31.78 1.10 32.89
C GLY A 585 32.11 2.42 33.61
N ASN A 586 32.01 3.57 32.93
CA ASN A 586 32.42 4.87 33.47
C ASN A 586 31.37 5.49 34.39
N THR A 587 30.11 5.48 33.95
CA THR A 587 28.98 6.22 34.55
C THR A 587 27.77 5.34 34.83
N ALA A 588 27.90 4.02 34.66
CA ALA A 588 26.80 3.04 34.64
C ALA A 588 25.85 3.17 33.43
N GLY A 589 26.19 3.99 32.42
CA GLY A 589 25.50 4.08 31.14
C GLY A 589 24.05 4.54 31.27
N GLY A 590 23.84 5.71 31.88
CA GLY A 590 22.51 6.26 32.14
C GLY A 590 21.71 6.47 30.87
N PHE A 591 22.20 7.35 29.99
CA PHE A 591 21.66 7.80 28.71
C PHE A 591 20.17 8.20 28.69
N ASN A 592 19.49 8.09 29.82
CA ASN A 592 18.06 8.14 30.01
C ASN A 592 17.77 8.71 31.41
N PRO A 593 17.30 9.95 31.49
CA PRO A 593 17.02 10.60 32.76
C PRO A 593 15.96 9.88 33.61
N ALA A 594 14.96 9.25 32.99
CA ALA A 594 13.94 8.50 33.73
C ALA A 594 14.51 7.23 34.39
N ARG A 595 15.46 6.57 33.72
CA ARG A 595 16.18 5.38 34.23
C ARG A 595 17.06 5.69 35.43
N ASP A 596 17.44 6.94 35.63
CA ASP A 596 18.19 7.38 36.80
C ASP A 596 17.26 7.95 37.90
N PHE A 597 16.41 8.91 37.54
CA PHE A 597 15.61 9.66 38.49
C PHE A 597 14.55 8.81 39.20
N GLY A 598 13.86 7.92 38.47
CA GLY A 598 12.85 7.03 39.04
C GLY A 598 13.43 6.11 40.14
N PRO A 599 14.51 5.36 39.86
CA PRO A 599 15.15 4.52 40.88
C PRO A 599 15.79 5.31 42.03
N ARG A 600 16.25 6.56 41.82
CA ARG A 600 16.68 7.44 42.93
C ARG A 600 15.54 7.80 43.87
N LEU A 601 14.36 8.13 43.33
CA LEU A 601 13.17 8.37 44.15
C LEU A 601 12.86 7.13 45.01
N MET A 602 12.94 5.94 44.42
CA MET A 602 12.76 4.68 45.16
C MET A 602 13.79 4.55 46.29
N ALA A 603 15.08 4.71 45.99
CA ALA A 603 16.13 4.61 46.99
C ALA A 603 15.92 5.59 48.14
N TRP A 604 15.51 6.83 47.85
CA TRP A 604 15.17 7.81 48.87
C TRP A 604 14.06 7.32 49.80
N PHE A 605 12.97 6.76 49.27
CA PHE A 605 11.88 6.18 50.07
C PHE A 605 12.30 4.93 50.86
N MET A 606 13.27 4.15 50.37
CA MET A 606 13.76 2.94 51.03
C MET A 606 14.86 3.21 52.07
N GLY A 607 15.14 4.47 52.38
CA GLY A 607 16.03 4.84 53.48
C GLY A 607 17.49 5.08 53.10
N TYR A 608 17.83 5.19 51.81
CA TYR A 608 19.20 5.51 51.36
C TYR A 608 19.65 6.96 51.65
N GLY A 609 18.81 7.75 52.33
CA GLY A 609 19.12 9.10 52.77
C GLY A 609 19.07 10.17 51.67
N ASN A 610 19.29 11.42 52.07
CA ASN A 610 19.26 12.57 51.14
C ASN A 610 20.51 12.65 50.24
N GLU A 611 21.52 11.84 50.51
CA GLU A 611 22.75 11.82 49.69
C GLU A 611 22.49 11.38 48.25
N VAL A 612 21.42 10.61 47.99
CA VAL A 612 21.01 10.26 46.61
C VAL A 612 20.78 11.49 45.72
N TRP A 613 20.47 12.65 46.33
CA TRP A 613 20.27 13.94 45.66
C TRP A 613 21.50 14.83 45.70
N SER A 614 22.14 14.97 46.86
CA SER A 614 23.29 15.88 47.01
C SER A 614 24.60 15.31 46.48
N PHE A 615 24.66 14.01 46.20
CA PHE A 615 25.87 13.33 45.75
C PHE A 615 26.52 14.03 44.54
N PHE A 616 27.85 14.18 44.63
CA PHE A 616 28.72 14.72 43.61
C PHE A 616 28.18 16.01 42.98
N GLY A 617 27.67 16.90 43.85
CA GLY A 617 27.15 18.21 43.47
C GLY A 617 25.89 18.13 42.62
N GLN A 618 24.87 17.38 43.04
CA GLN A 618 23.62 17.17 42.30
C GLN A 618 23.84 16.38 40.99
N TYR A 619 24.60 15.28 41.06
CA TYR A 619 24.91 14.41 39.92
C TYR A 619 23.70 14.00 39.09
N TRP A 620 22.59 13.68 39.76
CA TRP A 620 21.33 13.33 39.12
C TRP A 620 20.88 14.40 38.12
N PHE A 621 21.11 15.69 38.41
CA PHE A 621 20.68 16.78 37.56
C PHE A 621 21.66 17.05 36.42
N TRP A 622 22.91 17.38 36.72
CA TRP A 622 23.85 17.78 35.68
C TRP A 622 24.33 16.61 34.83
N CYS A 623 24.52 15.43 35.42
CA CYS A 623 24.94 14.23 34.70
C CYS A 623 23.75 13.39 34.25
N GLY A 624 22.72 13.24 35.10
CA GLY A 624 21.56 12.39 34.79
C GLY A 624 20.53 13.04 33.86
N TRP A 625 20.41 14.38 33.86
CA TRP A 625 19.46 15.10 32.99
C TRP A 625 20.15 15.97 31.93
N LEU A 626 21.01 16.91 32.34
CA LEU A 626 21.56 17.91 31.41
C LEU A 626 22.48 17.29 30.36
N ALA A 627 23.39 16.39 30.74
CA ALA A 627 24.29 15.71 29.80
C ALA A 627 23.52 14.87 28.76
N PRO A 628 22.60 13.96 29.14
CA PRO A 628 21.79 13.22 28.19
C PRO A 628 20.93 14.09 27.28
N ILE A 629 20.24 15.11 27.82
CA ILE A 629 19.41 16.01 27.00
C ILE A 629 20.25 16.75 25.96
N SER A 630 21.35 17.36 26.39
CA SER A 630 22.24 18.08 25.47
C SER A 630 22.89 17.15 24.44
N GLY A 631 23.28 15.94 24.86
CA GLY A 631 23.81 14.89 23.99
C GLY A 631 22.79 14.45 22.95
N GLY A 632 21.57 14.12 23.35
CA GLY A 632 20.51 13.67 22.45
C GLY A 632 20.09 14.74 21.43
N ILE A 633 20.05 16.01 21.84
CA ILE A 633 19.80 17.12 20.91
C ILE A 633 20.95 17.25 19.91
N ALA A 634 22.20 17.16 20.36
CA ALA A 634 23.38 17.20 19.48
C ALA A 634 23.39 16.02 18.49
N GLY A 635 23.07 14.80 18.95
CA GLY A 635 22.99 13.61 18.11
C GLY A 635 21.92 13.72 17.02
N ALA A 636 20.71 14.17 17.39
CA ALA A 636 19.63 14.44 16.45
C ALA A 636 20.03 15.51 15.42
N PHE A 637 20.60 16.63 15.90
CA PHE A 637 21.07 17.70 15.02
C PHE A 637 22.14 17.22 14.04
N VAL A 638 23.13 16.44 14.48
CA VAL A 638 24.18 15.90 13.62
C VAL A 638 23.59 14.96 12.57
N TYR A 639 22.67 14.06 12.94
CA TYR A 639 22.04 13.20 11.94
C TYR A 639 21.27 14.04 10.89
N ASP A 640 20.56 15.08 11.33
CA ASP A 640 19.78 15.92 10.46
C ASP A 640 20.61 16.81 9.55
N ALA A 641 21.68 17.40 10.07
CA ALA A 641 22.56 18.30 9.32
C ALA A 641 23.36 17.57 8.22
N PHE A 642 23.65 16.28 8.41
CA PHE A 642 24.54 15.55 7.52
C PHE A 642 23.84 14.48 6.66
N ILE A 643 22.73 13.89 7.11
CA ILE A 643 22.13 12.71 6.47
C ILE A 643 20.65 12.93 6.14
N TYR A 644 19.84 13.40 7.09
CA TYR A 644 18.38 13.46 6.92
C TYR A 644 17.96 14.53 5.91
N SER A 645 17.06 14.18 4.99
CA SER A 645 16.53 15.12 3.98
C SER A 645 15.06 15.48 4.15
N GLY A 646 14.39 14.98 5.20
CA GLY A 646 12.97 15.21 5.44
C GLY A 646 12.63 16.66 5.81
N ALA A 647 11.50 17.14 5.31
CA ALA A 647 10.99 18.51 5.50
C ALA A 647 10.26 18.72 6.83
N ASP A 648 10.17 17.71 7.68
CA ASP A 648 9.67 17.79 9.07
C ASP A 648 10.78 18.21 10.05
N SER A 649 12.04 18.20 9.62
CA SER A 649 13.16 18.68 10.43
C SER A 649 13.31 20.20 10.39
N PRO A 650 13.48 20.87 11.54
CA PRO A 650 13.78 22.30 11.58
C PRO A 650 15.14 22.66 10.96
N VAL A 651 16.03 21.67 10.75
CA VAL A 651 17.33 21.88 10.07
C VAL A 651 17.13 22.04 8.56
N ASN A 652 16.13 21.36 8.00
CA ASN A 652 15.87 21.31 6.56
C ASN A 652 14.81 22.33 6.09
N THR A 653 14.08 22.94 7.01
CA THR A 653 13.03 23.94 6.70
C THR A 653 13.42 25.35 7.10
N LYS A 654 13.27 26.31 6.18
CA LYS A 654 13.30 27.73 6.55
C LYS A 654 12.02 28.09 7.32
N LYS A 655 12.15 28.53 8.58
CA LYS A 655 11.08 29.18 9.36
C LYS A 655 10.71 30.55 8.77
N THR A 656 10.19 30.57 7.54
CA THR A 656 9.47 31.72 6.96
C THR A 656 8.48 31.16 5.95
N HIS A 657 7.19 31.40 6.21
CA HIS A 657 5.98 30.90 5.52
C HIS A 657 5.36 29.61 6.07
N VAL A 658 4.83 29.67 7.29
CA VAL A 658 3.61 28.93 7.64
C VAL A 658 2.72 29.86 8.47
N TYR A 659 2.18 30.89 7.82
CA TYR A 659 0.98 31.64 8.21
C TYR A 659 0.72 32.67 7.09
N GLU A 660 0.43 32.19 5.88
CA GLU A 660 -0.34 32.89 4.85
C GLU A 660 -0.41 31.99 3.60
N SER A 661 -1.59 31.97 2.97
CA SER A 661 -2.04 31.11 1.85
C SER A 661 -2.31 29.64 2.26
N GLY A 662 -3.52 29.09 2.22
CA GLY A 662 -4.72 29.53 1.50
C GLY A 662 -4.41 29.57 0.01
N VAL A 663 -4.65 28.46 -0.69
CA VAL A 663 -4.53 28.25 -2.16
C VAL A 663 -3.28 27.45 -2.62
N ILE A 664 -3.56 26.19 -3.02
CA ILE A 664 -3.06 25.39 -4.16
C ILE A 664 -1.54 25.21 -4.36
N ALA A 665 -1.07 23.96 -4.20
CA ALA A 665 -0.58 23.09 -5.29
C ALA A 665 -0.51 21.63 -4.82
#